data_AF-A0A1L6JBR0-F1
#
_entry.id   AF-A0A1L6JBR0-F1
#
_cell.length_a   1.000
_cell.length_b   1.000
_cell.length_c   1.000
_cell.angle_alpha   90.00
_cell.angle_beta   90.00
_cell.angle_gamma   90.00
#
_symmetry.space_group_name_H-M   'P 1'
#
loop_
_entity.id
_entity.type
_entity.pdbx_description
1 polymer ?
#
loop_
_entity_poly.entity_id
_entity_poly.type
_entity_poly.pdbx_seq_one_letter_code
_entity_poly.pdbx_strand_id
1 'polypeptide(L)'
;MGKALKIVGAVVAIAGLAIITAGAGLAVAGVASSAAAGAGMVTSAIGLGLSAGTLLTAAAVLTTAGSLLAPKPKAPAVSNGIADRLQASINPRAHRTFVFGSTAMATDIRDQEFTNNQEYLHRFIVAASHRVHAIREIWFDDKLAWTAAGGVQGEFAGYLTVAIRLEGTPANAINISARMGNSRRYTGCAYVHLRYKLTGNSKKAESPFAQSVPSRITIVGDGIPVYDPRKDSTRGGVGSHRADDQSTWEWDPNAARNPPLVLLTWLLGWRIRNPSTGAWKLAVGKGLPPARIDIDSFITAANLCDEPVAKAGGGTEPRYRVDGVINEGDGLETMLDNIKASCNAIVDDLGGRTRIQVLHNDLAIPQGSLTTHDVLGDFTWSQTPPLQDTVNILTGSFTDPSANSLYQLIPLPFEISIASPDGIDRPQHVPLAFVQSISQAKRLLVLRLQRALYPGTFQAVFQATAWRFQKGDVIRFSFAPLGWTDKLFRIVDMAVQVDGTVPLLLREEHPDNYLADGTDAVSVIAADPTRYDPLMGSIVQAIGDAGQTAEWPQISDPDGTKPDDNATNSGDPASPFGLEGTVADALGRVSAAEQDVIELTGGLTLQQLRHAQLERAVESSDRQRILAEEALSSAVGRALLEADRTRRVFRDAGVTVDPVSGEVRLWALDQTRDRVSNVELGLNAALAQISLRATTSYVNQAIAEAVIDPGQIAELGEIFTRLTAAEIALDGLGAAIALKADATTVTGLAGTVTTVAADLDALAGEVALKASSATVTALDTRLSNVEVTITAIGNVSSVRTELRQARYESDTNAANLIRSLLEGDKNRRGALTALATARQELVAKINDDLSAEAAQRLALAVRVAANEAGLIAEQIIRATADSATSASLTALTATVAGLSAELDAAVTQLLSAIADETSARSAALLSLTASIDGQIGELEAGLASLSEAIVDETGARTAAIATLNARVGTVEASITEISEVAVSANGIAKAVKGVLIDVDNKISGWRSENDGDVSIFDIRADKLRVSNGDGTGTEFVDGTWKVFDDDGDLTVEIGRLV
;
A
#
# COMPACT_ATOMS: atom_id res chain seq x y z
N MET A 1 56.87 31.17 -13.95
CA MET A 1 56.01 31.83 -12.94
C MET A 1 54.77 32.41 -13.61
N GLY A 2 53.62 31.78 -13.43
CA GLY A 2 52.35 32.18 -14.03
C GLY A 2 51.34 31.03 -13.92
N LYS A 3 50.07 31.32 -13.62
CA LYS A 3 48.99 30.37 -13.27
C LYS A 3 49.03 29.76 -11.85
N ALA A 4 49.47 30.52 -10.84
CA ALA A 4 49.26 30.19 -9.41
C ALA A 4 48.11 30.97 -8.75
N LEU A 5 47.27 31.68 -9.52
CA LEU A 5 46.25 32.61 -8.99
C LEU A 5 44.89 32.48 -9.71
N LYS A 6 44.34 31.26 -9.76
CA LYS A 6 42.97 30.97 -10.24
C LYS A 6 42.19 29.95 -9.39
N ILE A 7 42.58 29.74 -8.13
CA ILE A 7 41.84 28.91 -7.16
C ILE A 7 41.66 29.71 -5.85
N VAL A 8 40.85 30.78 -5.92
CA VAL A 8 40.30 31.50 -4.75
C VAL A 8 38.85 31.96 -5.01
N GLY A 9 38.44 32.14 -6.27
CA GLY A 9 37.08 32.56 -6.62
C GLY A 9 36.11 31.42 -6.90
N ALA A 10 35.59 30.75 -5.87
CA ALA A 10 34.35 29.92 -5.92
C ALA A 10 33.86 29.38 -4.54
N VAL A 11 33.73 30.23 -3.50
CA VAL A 11 33.19 29.76 -2.18
C VAL A 11 32.08 30.66 -1.59
N VAL A 12 31.84 31.87 -2.10
CA VAL A 12 30.77 32.76 -1.58
C VAL A 12 29.84 33.24 -2.69
N ALA A 13 28.90 32.37 -3.08
CA ALA A 13 27.57 32.70 -3.62
C ALA A 13 26.81 31.40 -3.96
N ILE A 14 25.48 31.44 -3.82
CA ILE A 14 24.45 30.42 -4.15
C ILE A 14 24.04 29.51 -2.98
N ALA A 15 23.24 30.08 -2.08
CA ALA A 15 22.19 29.39 -1.33
C ALA A 15 20.96 30.32 -1.35
N GLY A 16 20.09 30.16 -2.35
CA GLY A 16 19.03 31.14 -2.68
C GLY A 16 18.33 30.84 -4.00
N LEU A 17 17.49 29.81 -3.98
CA LEU A 17 16.42 29.48 -4.94
C LEU A 17 16.72 29.54 -6.45
N ALA A 18 17.07 28.38 -7.04
CA ALA A 18 16.83 28.08 -8.45
C ALA A 18 16.02 26.79 -8.57
N ILE A 19 14.71 26.96 -8.73
CA ILE A 19 13.80 25.87 -9.11
C ILE A 19 14.15 25.43 -10.54
N ILE A 20 14.54 24.16 -10.70
CA ILE A 20 14.37 23.37 -11.92
C ILE A 20 13.50 22.18 -11.48
N THR A 21 12.17 22.22 -11.57
CA THR A 21 11.42 22.30 -12.83
C THR A 21 12.04 21.52 -13.99
N ALA A 22 12.00 20.20 -13.87
CA ALA A 22 11.06 19.49 -14.73
C ALA A 22 9.78 19.22 -13.90
N GLY A 23 8.99 20.29 -13.64
CA GLY A 23 7.86 20.40 -12.70
C GLY A 23 8.02 19.87 -11.24
N ALA A 24 8.15 20.63 -10.14
CA ALA A 24 8.52 22.03 -9.84
C ALA A 24 8.78 22.25 -8.31
N GLY A 25 10.01 22.65 -7.89
CA GLY A 25 10.40 23.28 -6.58
C GLY A 25 10.39 22.40 -5.29
N LEU A 26 11.28 22.42 -4.28
CA LEU A 26 12.31 23.31 -3.65
C LEU A 26 11.80 24.41 -2.67
N ALA A 27 12.42 24.71 -1.49
CA ALA A 27 13.48 24.02 -0.71
C ALA A 27 13.81 24.64 0.70
N VAL A 28 14.13 23.79 1.71
CA VAL A 28 15.09 23.99 2.86
C VAL A 28 14.80 24.95 4.05
N ALA A 29 15.25 24.48 5.24
CA ALA A 29 15.15 24.89 6.65
C ALA A 29 15.80 26.19 7.22
N GLY A 30 15.40 26.55 8.46
CA GLY A 30 16.21 27.20 9.54
C GLY A 30 15.80 28.64 9.96
N VAL A 31 16.10 29.19 11.14
CA VAL A 31 16.51 28.66 12.48
C VAL A 31 16.43 29.80 13.56
N ALA A 32 16.07 29.47 14.80
CA ALA A 32 16.36 30.14 16.11
C ALA A 32 16.02 31.62 16.47
N SER A 33 15.30 31.74 17.61
CA SER A 33 15.54 32.68 18.75
C SER A 33 15.03 34.15 18.65
N SER A 34 14.72 34.88 19.75
CA SER A 34 15.00 34.67 21.19
C SER A 34 14.05 35.44 22.15
N ALA A 35 13.95 34.97 23.41
CA ALA A 35 13.62 35.73 24.64
C ALA A 35 12.20 36.38 24.77
N ALA A 36 11.60 36.67 25.93
CA ALA A 36 11.92 36.54 27.38
C ALA A 36 10.61 36.74 28.21
N ALA A 37 10.47 36.49 29.52
CA ALA A 37 11.20 35.69 30.52
C ALA A 37 10.38 35.64 31.84
N GLY A 38 10.62 34.66 32.72
CA GLY A 38 10.00 34.56 34.07
C GLY A 38 10.02 33.12 34.62
N ALA A 39 11.04 32.72 35.39
CA ALA A 39 11.12 32.88 36.85
C ALA A 39 10.04 32.08 37.59
N GLY A 40 10.41 30.93 38.15
CA GLY A 40 9.47 29.96 38.73
C GLY A 40 9.21 30.10 40.23
N MET A 41 8.37 29.21 40.76
CA MET A 41 8.26 28.90 42.19
C MET A 41 7.94 27.42 42.39
N VAL A 42 8.56 26.83 43.41
CA VAL A 42 8.31 25.47 43.92
C VAL A 42 7.55 25.59 45.24
N THR A 43 6.38 24.94 45.38
CA THR A 43 5.87 24.41 46.67
C THR A 43 4.62 23.52 46.48
N SER A 44 4.86 22.20 46.46
CA SER A 44 4.12 21.10 47.12
C SER A 44 2.69 21.26 47.71
N ALA A 45 1.82 20.30 47.33
CA ALA A 45 0.87 19.53 48.18
C ALA A 45 -0.38 20.26 48.75
N ILE A 46 -1.60 19.70 48.94
CA ILE A 46 -2.25 18.38 48.76
C ILE A 46 -3.69 18.66 48.22
N GLY A 47 -4.41 17.86 47.42
CA GLY A 47 -4.11 16.57 46.77
C GLY A 47 -5.26 15.54 46.85
N LEU A 48 -6.02 15.34 45.75
CA LEU A 48 -6.98 14.24 45.55
C LEU A 48 -6.68 13.56 44.20
N GLY A 49 -5.73 12.63 44.22
CA GLY A 49 -5.22 11.99 43.01
C GLY A 49 -5.95 10.68 42.67
N LEU A 50 -6.68 10.67 41.56
CA LEU A 50 -6.81 9.50 40.69
C LEU A 50 -6.11 9.84 39.38
N SER A 51 -4.80 9.60 39.36
CA SER A 51 -3.94 9.87 38.22
C SER A 51 -4.12 8.81 37.13
N ALA A 52 -4.79 9.16 36.04
CA ALA A 52 -4.63 8.49 34.75
C ALA A 52 -3.24 8.81 34.15
N GLY A 53 -2.20 8.38 34.87
CA GLY A 53 -0.84 8.91 34.75
C GLY A 53 0.21 7.99 35.35
N THR A 54 0.08 6.67 35.10
CA THR A 54 1.11 5.64 35.38
C THR A 54 0.88 4.40 34.51
N LEU A 55 0.73 4.55 33.19
CA LEU A 55 0.68 3.40 32.27
C LEU A 55 1.28 3.64 30.87
N LEU A 56 2.30 4.49 30.78
CA LEU A 56 3.08 4.74 29.54
C LEU A 56 4.56 4.33 29.67
N THR A 57 4.90 3.44 30.60
CA THR A 57 6.28 2.96 30.83
C THR A 57 6.53 1.49 30.46
N ALA A 58 5.53 0.77 29.91
CA ALA A 58 5.69 -0.64 29.50
C ALA A 58 5.28 -0.93 28.03
N ALA A 59 4.54 -0.04 27.37
CA ALA A 59 3.87 -0.32 26.09
C ALA A 59 4.61 0.20 24.82
N ALA A 60 5.82 0.74 24.95
CA ALA A 60 6.56 1.35 23.83
C ALA A 60 7.36 0.36 22.95
N VAL A 61 7.34 -0.95 23.25
CA VAL A 61 8.29 -1.93 22.67
C VAL A 61 7.70 -2.78 21.53
N LEU A 62 6.37 -2.78 21.29
CA LEU A 62 5.77 -3.41 20.09
C LEU A 62 5.49 -2.39 18.98
N THR A 63 6.55 -1.87 18.36
CA THR A 63 6.46 -0.98 17.19
C THR A 63 6.71 -1.68 15.85
N THR A 64 6.93 -3.00 15.84
CA THR A 64 7.40 -3.73 14.64
C THR A 64 6.35 -4.56 13.88
N ALA A 65 5.11 -4.68 14.38
CA ALA A 65 4.04 -5.49 13.78
C ALA A 65 2.88 -4.69 13.14
N GLY A 66 3.16 -3.51 12.57
CA GLY A 66 2.14 -2.67 11.93
C GLY A 66 1.36 -3.34 10.78
N SER A 67 1.88 -4.42 10.18
CA SER A 67 1.19 -5.20 9.14
C SER A 67 0.24 -6.27 9.67
N LEU A 68 0.27 -6.57 10.97
CA LEU A 68 -0.49 -7.68 11.58
C LEU A 68 -1.62 -7.20 12.51
N LEU A 69 -1.55 -5.95 12.99
CA LEU A 69 -2.68 -5.23 13.57
C LEU A 69 -3.60 -4.59 12.52
N ALA A 70 -3.20 -4.56 11.25
CA ALA A 70 -4.00 -4.00 10.16
C ALA A 70 -5.29 -4.82 9.98
N PRO A 71 -6.48 -4.24 10.24
CA PRO A 71 -7.75 -4.99 10.16
C PRO A 71 -8.08 -5.42 8.72
N LYS A 72 -7.54 -4.75 7.70
CA LYS A 72 -7.49 -5.24 6.32
C LYS A 72 -6.13 -5.88 6.03
N PRO A 73 -6.07 -7.16 5.61
CA PRO A 73 -4.82 -7.77 5.15
C PRO A 73 -4.26 -6.99 3.94
N LYS A 74 -3.03 -6.47 4.02
CA LYS A 74 -2.38 -5.70 2.94
C LYS A 74 -2.31 -6.54 1.66
N ALA A 75 -2.86 -6.05 0.55
CA ALA A 75 -2.72 -6.71 -0.75
C ALA A 75 -1.27 -6.54 -1.26
N PRO A 76 -0.65 -7.57 -1.86
CA PRO A 76 0.70 -7.45 -2.38
C PRO A 76 0.73 -6.46 -3.56
N ALA A 77 1.81 -5.69 -3.68
CA ALA A 77 2.04 -4.81 -4.82
C ALA A 77 2.62 -5.61 -6.00
N VAL A 78 2.12 -5.40 -7.21
CA VAL A 78 2.65 -6.07 -8.42
C VAL A 78 4.05 -5.51 -8.72
N SER A 79 5.03 -6.41 -8.88
CA SER A 79 6.39 -6.03 -9.31
C SER A 79 6.37 -5.45 -10.73
N ASN A 80 7.13 -4.38 -10.95
CA ASN A 80 7.30 -3.79 -12.29
C ASN A 80 7.89 -4.82 -13.28
N GLY A 81 8.67 -5.79 -12.79
CA GLY A 81 9.21 -6.89 -13.58
C GLY A 81 8.15 -7.82 -14.17
N ILE A 82 6.94 -7.87 -13.62
CA ILE A 82 5.81 -8.62 -14.18
C ILE A 82 5.03 -7.79 -15.19
N ALA A 83 4.89 -6.49 -14.96
CA ALA A 83 4.18 -5.58 -15.86
C ALA A 83 4.92 -5.38 -17.18
N ASP A 84 6.24 -5.16 -17.13
CA ASP A 84 7.03 -4.75 -18.30
C ASP A 84 7.49 -5.93 -19.19
N ARG A 85 7.52 -7.16 -18.67
CA ARG A 85 8.14 -8.34 -19.33
C ARG A 85 7.49 -8.80 -20.65
N LEU A 86 6.35 -8.25 -21.02
CA LEU A 86 5.63 -8.60 -22.26
C LEU A 86 5.85 -7.57 -23.37
N GLN A 87 6.52 -6.46 -23.08
CA GLN A 87 6.80 -5.38 -24.04
C GLN A 87 8.30 -5.13 -24.11
N ALA A 88 8.89 -5.37 -25.27
CA ALA A 88 10.30 -5.15 -25.52
C ALA A 88 10.58 -3.65 -25.71
N SER A 89 11.22 -3.05 -24.72
CA SER A 89 11.58 -1.63 -24.70
C SER A 89 13.08 -1.45 -24.47
N ILE A 90 13.62 -0.30 -24.91
CA ILE A 90 15.01 0.09 -24.66
C ILE A 90 15.05 1.09 -23.51
N ASN A 91 15.46 0.63 -22.32
CA ASN A 91 15.57 1.49 -21.14
C ASN A 91 17.01 1.46 -20.59
N PRO A 92 17.80 2.53 -20.75
CA PRO A 92 19.19 2.56 -20.29
C PRO A 92 19.33 2.53 -18.76
N ARG A 93 18.23 2.78 -18.03
CA ARG A 93 18.13 2.70 -16.56
C ARG A 93 17.42 1.43 -16.08
N ALA A 94 17.08 0.49 -16.97
CA ALA A 94 16.45 -0.76 -16.56
C ALA A 94 17.28 -1.48 -15.50
N HIS A 95 16.63 -1.80 -14.39
CA HIS A 95 17.22 -2.57 -13.30
C HIS A 95 17.53 -4.00 -13.76
N ARG A 96 18.35 -4.71 -12.99
CA ARG A 96 18.60 -6.14 -13.24
C ARG A 96 17.39 -6.97 -12.88
N THR A 97 17.21 -8.06 -13.60
CA THR A 97 16.05 -8.95 -13.52
C THR A 97 16.45 -10.31 -12.93
N PHE A 98 15.66 -10.79 -11.98
CA PHE A 98 15.73 -12.10 -11.37
C PHE A 98 14.51 -12.92 -11.79
N VAL A 99 14.74 -14.08 -12.41
CA VAL A 99 13.72 -14.92 -13.05
C VAL A 99 13.76 -16.31 -12.42
N PHE A 100 12.61 -16.80 -11.95
CA PHE A 100 12.48 -18.07 -11.25
C PHE A 100 11.23 -18.83 -11.67
N GLY A 101 11.22 -20.13 -11.40
CA GLY A 101 10.21 -21.06 -11.90
C GLY A 101 10.21 -21.19 -13.42
N SER A 102 9.04 -21.43 -14.01
CA SER A 102 8.77 -21.45 -15.44
C SER A 102 7.82 -20.30 -15.79
N THR A 103 8.29 -19.30 -16.53
CA THR A 103 7.51 -18.08 -16.77
C THR A 103 7.93 -17.35 -18.06
N ALA A 104 7.16 -16.34 -18.44
CA ALA A 104 7.66 -15.32 -19.35
C ALA A 104 8.80 -14.54 -18.67
N MET A 105 9.97 -14.51 -19.31
CA MET A 105 11.17 -13.80 -18.89
C MET A 105 11.11 -12.32 -19.30
N ALA A 106 12.02 -11.49 -18.77
CA ALA A 106 12.06 -10.08 -19.12
C ALA A 106 12.43 -9.84 -20.60
N THR A 107 11.93 -8.74 -21.17
CA THR A 107 12.13 -8.37 -22.59
C THR A 107 12.95 -7.09 -22.77
N ASP A 108 13.86 -6.82 -21.84
CA ASP A 108 14.67 -5.60 -21.81
C ASP A 108 15.73 -5.57 -22.93
N ILE A 109 15.61 -4.60 -23.84
CA ILE A 109 16.50 -4.41 -24.98
C ILE A 109 17.74 -3.65 -24.53
N ARG A 110 18.88 -4.35 -24.49
CA ARG A 110 20.17 -3.76 -24.07
C ARG A 110 21.04 -3.26 -25.20
N ASP A 111 20.88 -3.79 -26.42
CA ASP A 111 21.49 -3.21 -27.62
C ASP A 111 20.69 -3.54 -28.89
N GLN A 112 20.79 -2.68 -29.90
CA GLN A 112 20.28 -2.94 -31.25
C GLN A 112 21.13 -2.23 -32.32
N GLU A 113 21.25 -2.86 -33.48
CA GLU A 113 22.10 -2.40 -34.58
C GLU A 113 21.55 -2.84 -35.95
N PHE A 114 21.59 -1.94 -36.93
CA PHE A 114 21.27 -2.26 -38.32
C PHE A 114 22.53 -2.64 -39.10
N THR A 115 22.45 -3.67 -39.94
CA THR A 115 23.54 -4.06 -40.84
C THR A 115 23.07 -4.18 -42.29
N ASN A 116 24.03 -4.26 -43.21
CA ASN A 116 23.84 -4.37 -44.67
C ASN A 116 22.83 -3.34 -45.23
N ASN A 117 23.11 -2.04 -45.06
CA ASN A 117 22.23 -0.94 -45.48
C ASN A 117 20.78 -1.05 -44.94
N GLN A 118 20.63 -1.41 -43.66
CA GLN A 118 19.35 -1.62 -42.98
C GLN A 118 18.53 -2.82 -43.49
N GLU A 119 19.15 -3.76 -44.22
CA GLU A 119 18.49 -5.03 -44.59
C GLU A 119 18.20 -5.90 -43.35
N TYR A 120 19.08 -5.87 -42.35
CA TYR A 120 18.94 -6.63 -41.11
C TYR A 120 18.94 -5.71 -39.89
N LEU A 121 18.04 -5.97 -38.95
CA LEU A 121 18.07 -5.42 -37.59
C LEU A 121 18.48 -6.53 -36.62
N HIS A 122 19.55 -6.30 -35.87
CA HIS A 122 19.97 -7.13 -34.76
C HIS A 122 19.49 -6.51 -33.45
N ARG A 123 18.90 -7.32 -32.57
CA ARG A 123 18.41 -6.90 -31.26
C ARG A 123 18.89 -7.89 -30.19
N PHE A 124 19.43 -7.36 -29.10
CA PHE A 124 19.89 -8.10 -27.93
C PHE A 124 18.92 -7.86 -26.78
N ILE A 125 18.16 -8.90 -26.43
CA ILE A 125 17.22 -8.89 -25.32
C ILE A 125 17.85 -9.66 -24.16
N VAL A 126 18.01 -9.03 -23.01
CA VAL A 126 18.51 -9.70 -21.80
C VAL A 126 17.31 -10.23 -21.01
N ALA A 127 17.19 -11.55 -20.98
CA ALA A 127 16.06 -12.24 -20.37
C ALA A 127 16.19 -12.32 -18.85
N ALA A 128 17.42 -12.50 -18.35
CA ALA A 128 17.73 -12.56 -16.93
C ALA A 128 19.17 -12.10 -16.64
N SER A 129 19.40 -11.55 -15.44
CA SER A 129 20.74 -11.13 -14.99
C SER A 129 21.51 -12.24 -14.24
N HIS A 130 21.26 -13.49 -14.61
CA HIS A 130 21.87 -14.72 -14.09
C HIS A 130 21.79 -15.84 -15.16
N ARG A 131 22.36 -17.01 -14.88
CA ARG A 131 22.16 -18.24 -15.69
C ARG A 131 20.69 -18.67 -15.62
N VAL A 132 20.10 -19.01 -16.76
CA VAL A 132 18.78 -19.67 -16.84
C VAL A 132 18.93 -21.13 -17.27
N HIS A 133 17.97 -21.99 -16.94
CA HIS A 133 18.01 -23.39 -17.35
C HIS A 133 17.71 -23.57 -18.84
N ALA A 134 16.63 -22.97 -19.32
CA ALA A 134 16.21 -23.08 -20.72
C ALA A 134 15.40 -21.86 -21.17
N ILE A 135 15.45 -21.56 -22.47
CA ILE A 135 14.46 -20.71 -23.15
C ILE A 135 13.74 -21.63 -24.12
N ARG A 136 12.45 -21.87 -23.86
CA ARG A 136 11.65 -22.90 -24.53
C ARG A 136 11.01 -22.36 -25.80
N GLU A 137 10.43 -21.17 -25.73
CA GLU A 137 9.63 -20.59 -26.80
C GLU A 137 9.76 -19.06 -26.85
N ILE A 138 9.55 -18.48 -28.03
CA ILE A 138 9.41 -17.03 -28.21
C ILE A 138 8.17 -16.78 -29.06
N TRP A 139 7.29 -15.93 -28.54
CA TRP A 139 6.07 -15.48 -29.21
C TRP A 139 6.18 -14.00 -29.58
N PHE A 140 5.68 -13.64 -30.76
CA PHE A 140 5.51 -12.26 -31.22
C PHE A 140 4.03 -11.97 -31.36
N ASP A 141 3.56 -10.93 -30.67
CA ASP A 141 2.14 -10.65 -30.48
C ASP A 141 1.40 -11.90 -29.96
N ASP A 142 0.57 -12.55 -30.79
CA ASP A 142 -0.16 -13.79 -30.48
C ASP A 142 0.31 -15.00 -31.30
N LYS A 143 1.43 -14.87 -32.04
CA LYS A 143 1.97 -15.93 -32.92
C LYS A 143 3.27 -16.49 -32.37
N LEU A 144 3.38 -17.82 -32.37
CA LEU A 144 4.61 -18.53 -32.03
C LEU A 144 5.69 -18.25 -33.08
N ALA A 145 6.78 -17.60 -32.68
CA ALA A 145 7.86 -17.18 -33.58
C ALA A 145 9.03 -18.16 -33.60
N TRP A 146 9.33 -18.81 -32.47
CA TRP A 146 10.44 -19.75 -32.34
C TRP A 146 10.20 -20.76 -31.20
N THR A 147 10.70 -22.00 -31.36
CA THR A 147 10.75 -23.03 -30.32
C THR A 147 12.13 -23.69 -30.24
N ALA A 148 12.50 -24.18 -29.05
CA ALA A 148 13.77 -24.88 -28.83
C ALA A 148 13.92 -26.15 -29.67
N ALA A 149 12.83 -26.88 -29.91
CA ALA A 149 12.84 -28.12 -30.69
C ALA A 149 12.69 -27.89 -32.21
N GLY A 150 11.89 -26.91 -32.63
CA GLY A 150 11.53 -26.70 -34.04
C GLY A 150 12.25 -25.53 -34.73
N GLY A 151 12.98 -24.70 -33.99
CA GLY A 151 13.56 -23.47 -34.53
C GLY A 151 12.50 -22.41 -34.84
N VAL A 152 12.75 -21.58 -35.85
CA VAL A 152 11.84 -20.49 -36.28
C VAL A 152 10.59 -21.05 -36.94
N GLN A 153 9.41 -20.54 -36.57
CA GLN A 153 8.12 -21.07 -36.97
C GLN A 153 7.36 -20.17 -37.96
N GLY A 154 6.41 -20.77 -38.68
CA GLY A 154 5.37 -20.06 -39.44
C GLY A 154 5.89 -19.03 -40.44
N GLU A 155 5.22 -17.88 -40.50
CA GLU A 155 5.53 -16.76 -41.41
C GLU A 155 6.91 -16.13 -41.18
N PHE A 156 7.53 -16.34 -40.02
CA PHE A 156 8.84 -15.81 -39.66
C PHE A 156 10.00 -16.66 -40.22
N ALA A 157 9.72 -17.87 -40.70
CA ALA A 157 10.73 -18.77 -41.26
C ALA A 157 11.45 -18.12 -42.46
N GLY A 158 12.78 -18.09 -42.40
CA GLY A 158 13.61 -17.40 -43.41
C GLY A 158 13.67 -15.87 -43.29
N TYR A 159 12.95 -15.27 -42.34
CA TYR A 159 13.01 -13.83 -42.03
C TYR A 159 13.57 -13.53 -40.64
N LEU A 160 13.42 -14.45 -39.69
CA LEU A 160 14.01 -14.38 -38.36
C LEU A 160 15.22 -15.31 -38.24
N THR A 161 16.22 -14.92 -37.44
CA THR A 161 17.24 -15.82 -36.92
C THR A 161 17.37 -15.59 -35.42
N VAL A 162 17.31 -16.68 -34.64
CA VAL A 162 17.35 -16.65 -33.17
C VAL A 162 18.61 -17.35 -32.70
N ALA A 163 19.39 -16.70 -31.83
CA ALA A 163 20.53 -17.31 -31.15
C ALA A 163 20.42 -17.04 -29.65
N ILE A 164 20.36 -18.12 -28.86
CA ILE A 164 20.19 -18.07 -27.40
C ILE A 164 21.51 -18.32 -26.69
N ARG A 165 21.73 -17.59 -25.59
CA ARG A 165 22.77 -17.85 -24.60
C ARG A 165 22.13 -17.93 -23.22
N LEU A 166 22.12 -19.14 -22.65
CA LEU A 166 21.63 -19.42 -21.30
C LEU A 166 22.51 -18.79 -20.21
N GLU A 167 23.79 -18.61 -20.52
CA GLU A 167 24.75 -17.82 -19.76
C GLU A 167 25.75 -17.16 -20.72
N GLY A 168 25.80 -15.83 -20.74
CA GLY A 168 26.77 -15.07 -21.53
C GLY A 168 28.18 -15.24 -20.97
N THR A 169 29.17 -15.45 -21.83
CA THR A 169 30.59 -15.51 -21.47
C THR A 169 31.42 -14.76 -22.52
N PRO A 170 32.65 -14.32 -22.20
CA PRO A 170 33.52 -13.73 -23.20
C PRO A 170 33.74 -14.62 -24.44
N ALA A 171 33.69 -15.95 -24.29
CA ALA A 171 33.92 -16.91 -25.37
C ALA A 171 32.69 -17.13 -26.28
N ASN A 172 31.47 -17.00 -25.76
CA ASN A 172 30.23 -17.27 -26.51
C ASN A 172 29.48 -16.00 -26.99
N ALA A 173 30.01 -14.82 -26.63
CA ALA A 173 29.47 -13.52 -26.97
C ALA A 173 29.35 -13.33 -28.50
N ILE A 174 28.17 -12.88 -28.93
CA ILE A 174 27.89 -12.59 -30.34
C ILE A 174 28.26 -11.12 -30.59
N ASN A 175 29.16 -10.89 -31.54
CA ASN A 175 29.65 -9.56 -31.88
C ASN A 175 29.25 -9.22 -33.33
N ILE A 176 28.51 -8.13 -33.52
CA ILE A 176 27.95 -7.73 -34.82
C ILE A 176 28.86 -6.72 -35.53
N SER A 177 29.44 -5.79 -34.78
CA SER A 177 30.33 -4.75 -35.31
C SER A 177 31.36 -4.32 -34.28
N ALA A 178 32.40 -3.60 -34.73
CA ALA A 178 33.43 -3.05 -33.83
C ALA A 178 32.87 -2.18 -32.69
N ARG A 179 31.62 -1.68 -32.80
CA ARG A 179 30.92 -0.91 -31.78
C ARG A 179 30.71 -1.69 -30.47
N MET A 180 30.43 -2.99 -30.52
CA MET A 180 30.18 -3.78 -29.31
C MET A 180 31.47 -3.97 -28.49
N GLY A 181 32.60 -4.17 -29.17
CA GLY A 181 33.93 -4.24 -28.55
C GLY A 181 34.09 -5.37 -27.52
N ASN A 182 35.03 -5.21 -26.58
CA ASN A 182 35.35 -6.23 -25.58
C ASN A 182 34.56 -6.12 -24.27
N SER A 183 33.92 -4.98 -24.00
CA SER A 183 33.21 -4.72 -22.74
C SER A 183 31.71 -5.04 -22.76
N ARG A 184 31.08 -5.15 -23.94
CA ARG A 184 29.62 -5.36 -24.08
C ARG A 184 29.28 -6.82 -24.41
N ARG A 185 29.79 -7.76 -23.60
CA ARG A 185 29.68 -9.22 -23.84
C ARG A 185 28.57 -9.95 -23.05
N TYR A 186 27.74 -9.21 -22.30
CA TYR A 186 26.64 -9.75 -21.47
C TYR A 186 27.07 -10.88 -20.50
N THR A 187 28.30 -10.84 -20.00
CA THR A 187 28.88 -11.88 -19.16
C THR A 187 28.02 -12.16 -17.91
N GLY A 188 27.62 -13.42 -17.72
CA GLY A 188 26.81 -13.92 -16.62
C GLY A 188 25.30 -13.68 -16.74
N CYS A 189 24.84 -12.99 -17.79
CA CYS A 189 23.41 -12.79 -18.08
C CYS A 189 22.91 -13.80 -19.12
N ALA A 190 21.65 -14.21 -19.01
CA ALA A 190 20.95 -14.93 -20.08
C ALA A 190 20.41 -13.92 -21.11
N TYR A 191 20.68 -14.16 -22.40
CA TYR A 191 20.24 -13.25 -23.46
C TYR A 191 19.84 -13.97 -24.74
N VAL A 192 18.94 -13.33 -25.48
CA VAL A 192 18.49 -13.74 -26.81
C VAL A 192 18.96 -12.70 -27.83
N HIS A 193 19.65 -13.18 -28.85
CA HIS A 193 19.95 -12.41 -30.05
C HIS A 193 18.92 -12.73 -31.13
N LEU A 194 18.19 -11.70 -31.55
CA LEU A 194 17.19 -11.76 -32.60
C LEU A 194 17.71 -10.95 -33.79
N ARG A 195 17.91 -11.60 -34.93
CA ARG A 195 18.19 -10.94 -36.21
C ARG A 195 16.95 -11.01 -37.09
N TYR A 196 16.34 -9.86 -37.31
CA TYR A 196 15.22 -9.65 -38.22
C TYR A 196 15.76 -9.27 -39.59
N LYS A 197 15.23 -9.88 -40.65
CA LYS A 197 15.41 -9.41 -42.03
C LYS A 197 14.23 -8.51 -42.38
N LEU A 198 14.49 -7.24 -42.68
CA LEU A 198 13.45 -6.25 -42.96
C LEU A 198 13.05 -6.26 -44.45
N THR A 199 13.88 -6.81 -45.33
CA THR A 199 13.60 -6.93 -46.76
C THR A 199 13.01 -8.28 -47.14
N GLY A 200 12.29 -8.30 -48.26
CA GLY A 200 11.77 -9.50 -48.89
C GLY A 200 12.83 -10.53 -49.26
N ASN A 201 12.49 -11.82 -49.16
CA ASN A 201 13.33 -12.90 -49.70
C ASN A 201 13.25 -13.01 -51.24
N SER A 202 12.34 -12.28 -51.88
CA SER A 202 12.31 -12.09 -53.34
C SER A 202 11.64 -10.76 -53.70
N LYS A 203 11.70 -10.35 -54.97
CA LYS A 203 10.99 -9.16 -55.48
C LYS A 203 9.45 -9.23 -55.39
N LYS A 204 8.86 -10.36 -54.96
CA LYS A 204 7.42 -10.58 -54.86
C LYS A 204 6.94 -10.95 -53.45
N ALA A 205 7.85 -11.09 -52.48
CA ALA A 205 7.51 -11.46 -51.11
C ALA A 205 8.00 -10.37 -50.17
N GLU A 206 7.10 -9.74 -49.43
CA GLU A 206 7.45 -8.77 -48.38
C GLU A 206 7.90 -9.50 -47.10
N SER A 207 8.72 -8.87 -46.28
CA SER A 207 9.06 -9.42 -44.96
C SER A 207 7.93 -9.13 -43.97
N PRO A 208 7.59 -10.06 -43.05
CA PRO A 208 6.72 -9.76 -41.89
C PRO A 208 7.20 -8.57 -41.06
N PHE A 209 8.49 -8.22 -41.16
CA PHE A 209 9.13 -7.13 -40.41
C PHE A 209 9.37 -5.85 -41.24
N ALA A 210 8.85 -5.77 -42.48
CA ALA A 210 9.14 -4.66 -43.39
C ALA A 210 8.57 -3.30 -42.89
N GLN A 211 7.42 -3.33 -42.23
CA GLN A 211 6.74 -2.14 -41.71
C GLN A 211 7.19 -1.79 -40.28
N SER A 212 7.32 -2.81 -39.42
CA SER A 212 7.81 -2.67 -38.05
C SER A 212 8.28 -4.03 -37.52
N VAL A 213 9.13 -4.03 -36.49
CA VAL A 213 9.43 -5.22 -35.69
C VAL A 213 8.52 -5.26 -34.46
N PRO A 214 7.98 -6.43 -34.06
CA PRO A 214 7.11 -6.56 -32.90
C PRO A 214 7.70 -5.93 -31.63
N SER A 215 6.88 -5.17 -30.91
CA SER A 215 7.18 -4.70 -29.55
C SER A 215 6.70 -5.70 -28.51
N ARG A 216 5.54 -6.32 -28.71
CA ARG A 216 5.04 -7.37 -27.82
C ARG A 216 5.78 -8.67 -28.12
N ILE A 217 6.64 -9.07 -27.19
CA ILE A 217 7.45 -10.28 -27.26
C ILE A 217 7.20 -11.04 -25.96
N THR A 218 6.96 -12.35 -26.03
CA THR A 218 6.89 -13.21 -24.85
C THR A 218 7.97 -14.28 -24.95
N ILE A 219 9.01 -14.18 -24.12
CA ILE A 219 10.11 -15.16 -24.07
C ILE A 219 9.79 -16.14 -22.94
N VAL A 220 9.33 -17.35 -23.27
CA VAL A 220 8.93 -18.36 -22.28
C VAL A 220 10.12 -19.27 -21.99
N GLY A 221 10.42 -19.48 -20.71
CA GLY A 221 11.50 -20.37 -20.31
C GLY A 221 11.54 -20.69 -18.83
N ASP A 222 12.62 -21.36 -18.46
CA ASP A 222 12.84 -21.96 -17.15
C ASP A 222 14.02 -21.22 -16.49
N GLY A 223 13.76 -20.61 -15.32
CA GLY A 223 14.57 -19.58 -14.69
C GLY A 223 15.86 -20.06 -14.01
N ILE A 224 16.21 -19.43 -12.89
CA ILE A 224 17.46 -19.68 -12.16
C ILE A 224 17.52 -21.11 -11.59
N PRO A 225 18.68 -21.79 -11.60
CA PRO A 225 18.93 -22.92 -10.71
C PRO A 225 18.84 -22.48 -9.24
N VAL A 226 18.27 -23.33 -8.38
CA VAL A 226 18.02 -23.00 -6.97
C VAL A 226 18.88 -23.82 -6.02
N TYR A 227 19.19 -23.24 -4.87
CA TYR A 227 19.79 -23.96 -3.76
C TYR A 227 18.71 -24.71 -2.96
N ASP A 228 18.67 -26.04 -3.10
CA ASP A 228 17.88 -26.90 -2.20
C ASP A 228 18.78 -27.42 -1.05
N PRO A 229 18.58 -26.98 0.21
CA PRO A 229 19.37 -27.44 1.36
C PRO A 229 19.09 -28.92 1.72
N ARG A 230 17.96 -29.49 1.29
CA ARG A 230 17.67 -30.93 1.45
C ARG A 230 18.65 -31.80 0.66
N LYS A 231 19.35 -31.21 -0.32
CA LYS A 231 20.42 -31.82 -1.10
C LYS A 231 21.83 -31.35 -0.69
N ASP A 232 22.00 -30.70 0.47
CA ASP A 232 23.31 -30.27 1.00
C ASP A 232 23.75 -31.13 2.19
N SER A 233 24.69 -32.05 1.94
CA SER A 233 25.27 -32.92 2.97
C SER A 233 26.00 -32.19 4.10
N THR A 234 26.30 -30.89 3.96
CA THR A 234 26.93 -30.09 5.03
C THR A 234 25.91 -29.45 5.98
N ARG A 235 24.61 -29.54 5.66
CA ARG A 235 23.51 -28.92 6.42
C ARG A 235 22.35 -29.89 6.70
N GLY A 236 22.67 -31.15 6.95
CA GLY A 236 21.69 -32.19 7.30
C GLY A 236 20.90 -32.78 6.13
N GLY A 237 21.07 -32.27 4.90
CA GLY A 237 20.53 -32.87 3.68
C GLY A 237 21.37 -34.04 3.16
N VAL A 238 21.00 -34.55 1.97
CA VAL A 238 21.74 -35.61 1.27
C VAL A 238 22.02 -35.19 -0.17
N GLY A 239 23.26 -34.78 -0.46
CA GLY A 239 23.69 -34.46 -1.83
C GLY A 239 24.88 -33.50 -1.93
N SER A 240 25.12 -33.04 -3.15
CA SER A 240 26.26 -32.22 -3.56
C SER A 240 26.02 -30.71 -3.56
N HIS A 241 24.80 -30.22 -3.26
CA HIS A 241 24.54 -28.78 -3.19
C HIS A 241 25.36 -28.14 -2.07
N ARG A 242 25.80 -26.88 -2.26
CA ARG A 242 26.51 -26.08 -1.25
C ARG A 242 26.00 -24.64 -1.28
N ALA A 243 25.70 -24.08 -0.10
CA ALA A 243 25.14 -22.72 0.00
C ALA A 243 26.09 -21.59 -0.47
N ASP A 244 27.40 -21.86 -0.47
CA ASP A 244 28.48 -20.94 -0.85
C ASP A 244 29.01 -21.14 -2.28
N ASP A 245 28.69 -22.27 -2.94
CA ASP A 245 29.08 -22.55 -4.32
C ASP A 245 27.85 -22.73 -5.24
N GLN A 246 27.48 -21.63 -5.91
CA GLN A 246 26.40 -21.58 -6.89
C GLN A 246 26.60 -22.46 -8.13
N SER A 247 27.79 -23.02 -8.37
CA SER A 247 28.00 -23.99 -9.45
C SER A 247 27.34 -25.34 -9.15
N THR A 248 27.14 -25.65 -7.87
CA THR A 248 26.45 -26.86 -7.40
C THR A 248 24.92 -26.78 -7.50
N TRP A 249 24.36 -25.58 -7.73
CA TRP A 249 22.91 -25.38 -7.77
C TRP A 249 22.35 -25.86 -9.11
N GLU A 250 21.27 -26.63 -9.05
CA GLU A 250 20.58 -27.17 -10.23
C GLU A 250 19.19 -26.56 -10.41
N TRP A 251 18.64 -26.69 -11.61
CA TRP A 251 17.24 -26.42 -11.86
C TRP A 251 16.49 -27.76 -11.87
N ASP A 252 15.48 -27.87 -11.01
CA ASP A 252 14.57 -29.00 -10.94
C ASP A 252 13.13 -28.45 -10.98
N PRO A 253 12.20 -29.05 -11.75
CA PRO A 253 10.86 -28.49 -11.96
C PRO A 253 9.99 -28.43 -10.70
N ASN A 254 10.34 -29.14 -9.63
CA ASN A 254 9.67 -29.03 -8.33
C ASN A 254 10.37 -28.01 -7.45
N ALA A 255 11.69 -28.13 -7.26
CA ALA A 255 12.46 -27.27 -6.37
C ALA A 255 12.55 -25.82 -6.87
N ALA A 256 12.78 -25.59 -8.17
CA ALA A 256 12.91 -24.25 -8.75
C ALA A 256 11.58 -23.48 -8.83
N ARG A 257 10.47 -24.15 -8.51
CA ARG A 257 9.11 -23.59 -8.39
C ARG A 257 8.61 -23.60 -6.94
N ASN A 258 9.42 -24.01 -5.97
CA ASN A 258 9.08 -24.09 -4.55
C ASN A 258 9.38 -22.72 -3.87
N PRO A 259 8.37 -22.00 -3.35
CA PRO A 259 8.55 -20.61 -2.92
C PRO A 259 9.62 -20.37 -1.84
N PRO A 260 9.70 -21.16 -0.75
CA PRO A 260 10.82 -21.12 0.19
C PRO A 260 12.21 -21.25 -0.48
N LEU A 261 12.39 -22.16 -1.44
CA LEU A 261 13.70 -22.39 -2.09
C LEU A 261 14.07 -21.25 -3.05
N VAL A 262 13.09 -20.68 -3.75
CA VAL A 262 13.26 -19.46 -4.56
C VAL A 262 13.68 -18.29 -3.67
N LEU A 263 12.99 -18.09 -2.53
CA LEU A 263 13.35 -17.04 -1.57
C LEU A 263 14.76 -17.24 -1.01
N LEU A 264 15.11 -18.47 -0.59
CA LEU A 264 16.44 -18.80 -0.08
C LEU A 264 17.54 -18.47 -1.09
N THR A 265 17.34 -18.87 -2.35
CA THR A 265 18.26 -18.58 -3.46
C THR A 265 18.42 -17.07 -3.67
N TRP A 266 17.34 -16.30 -3.57
CA TRP A 266 17.38 -14.84 -3.66
C TRP A 266 18.05 -14.16 -2.46
N LEU A 267 17.87 -14.67 -1.24
CA LEU A 267 18.54 -14.17 -0.03
C LEU A 267 20.06 -14.40 -0.12
N LEU A 268 20.50 -15.61 -0.51
CA LEU A 268 21.91 -15.95 -0.74
C LEU A 268 22.55 -15.12 -1.86
N GLY A 269 21.77 -14.81 -2.91
CA GLY A 269 22.12 -13.95 -4.03
C GLY A 269 23.03 -14.63 -5.07
N TRP A 270 22.71 -14.42 -6.34
CA TRP A 270 23.51 -14.91 -7.46
C TRP A 270 24.71 -14.01 -7.72
N ARG A 271 25.90 -14.57 -7.90
CA ARG A 271 27.13 -13.83 -8.20
C ARG A 271 27.57 -14.11 -9.64
N ILE A 272 28.23 -13.13 -10.25
CA ILE A 272 28.84 -13.25 -11.58
C ILE A 272 30.33 -12.94 -11.45
N ARG A 273 31.15 -13.71 -12.15
CA ARG A 273 32.61 -13.50 -12.20
C ARG A 273 32.94 -12.37 -13.17
N ASN A 274 33.63 -11.33 -12.71
CA ASN A 274 34.14 -10.26 -13.56
C ASN A 274 35.17 -10.84 -14.55
N PRO A 275 34.96 -10.75 -15.88
CA PRO A 275 35.87 -11.35 -16.85
C PRO A 275 37.25 -10.67 -16.88
N SER A 276 37.37 -9.41 -16.45
CA SER A 276 38.65 -8.68 -16.48
C SER A 276 39.47 -8.83 -15.20
N THR A 277 38.83 -9.00 -14.04
CA THR A 277 39.53 -9.08 -12.74
C THR A 277 39.42 -10.44 -12.06
N GLY A 278 38.68 -11.40 -12.64
CA GLY A 278 38.44 -12.73 -12.08
C GLY A 278 37.61 -12.77 -10.79
N ALA A 279 37.28 -11.62 -10.19
CA ALA A 279 36.58 -11.52 -8.91
C ALA A 279 35.06 -11.70 -9.06
N TRP A 280 34.45 -12.39 -8.09
CA TRP A 280 32.99 -12.53 -8.00
C TRP A 280 32.34 -11.23 -7.52
N LYS A 281 31.25 -10.83 -8.17
CA LYS A 281 30.40 -9.69 -7.77
C LYS A 281 28.94 -10.12 -7.70
N LEU A 282 28.20 -9.57 -6.74
CA LEU A 282 26.76 -9.79 -6.64
C LEU A 282 26.06 -9.28 -7.92
N ALA A 283 25.23 -10.14 -8.51
CA ALA A 283 24.49 -9.86 -9.72
C ALA A 283 23.06 -9.42 -9.41
N VAL A 284 22.35 -10.26 -8.66
CA VAL A 284 20.95 -10.14 -8.23
C VAL A 284 20.76 -10.86 -6.89
N GLY A 285 19.72 -10.50 -6.14
CA GLY A 285 19.46 -10.99 -4.79
C GLY A 285 20.25 -10.23 -3.71
N LYS A 286 20.01 -10.56 -2.43
CA LYS A 286 20.55 -9.79 -1.29
C LYS A 286 21.98 -10.13 -0.90
N GLY A 287 22.50 -11.30 -1.30
CA GLY A 287 23.90 -11.65 -1.05
C GLY A 287 24.22 -12.07 0.38
N LEU A 288 23.21 -12.36 1.21
CA LEU A 288 23.34 -12.62 2.65
C LEU A 288 24.21 -13.85 2.94
N PRO A 289 25.07 -13.81 3.97
CA PRO A 289 25.84 -14.98 4.39
C PRO A 289 24.92 -16.12 4.85
N PRO A 290 25.19 -17.39 4.47
CA PRO A 290 24.43 -18.57 4.92
C PRO A 290 24.34 -18.80 6.44
N ALA A 291 25.02 -18.01 7.27
CA ALA A 291 24.95 -18.03 8.73
C ALA A 291 23.89 -17.07 9.32
N ARG A 292 23.38 -16.14 8.50
CA ARG A 292 22.30 -15.18 8.83
C ARG A 292 20.91 -15.67 8.39
N ILE A 293 20.80 -16.95 8.03
CA ILE A 293 19.57 -17.57 7.52
C ILE A 293 19.35 -18.88 8.30
N ASP A 294 18.13 -19.09 8.77
CA ASP A 294 17.73 -20.31 9.47
C ASP A 294 17.30 -21.40 8.47
N ILE A 295 18.28 -22.14 7.95
CA ILE A 295 18.10 -23.13 6.88
C ILE A 295 17.08 -24.23 7.23
N ASP A 296 16.96 -24.60 8.51
CA ASP A 296 16.06 -25.67 8.94
C ASP A 296 14.58 -25.26 8.80
N SER A 297 14.28 -23.97 9.00
CA SER A 297 12.96 -23.40 8.69
C SER A 297 12.65 -23.46 7.19
N PHE A 298 13.64 -23.20 6.33
CA PHE A 298 13.47 -23.31 4.87
C PHE A 298 13.26 -24.75 4.41
N ILE A 299 13.92 -25.74 5.03
CA ILE A 299 13.67 -27.17 4.79
C ILE A 299 12.22 -27.53 5.14
N THR A 300 11.78 -27.12 6.34
CA THR A 300 10.42 -27.41 6.85
C THR A 300 9.35 -26.77 5.96
N ALA A 301 9.52 -25.49 5.63
CA ALA A 301 8.63 -24.76 4.74
C ALA A 301 8.61 -25.33 3.30
N ALA A 302 9.77 -25.74 2.77
CA ALA A 302 9.86 -26.34 1.43
C ALA A 302 9.11 -27.68 1.36
N ASN A 303 9.21 -28.51 2.40
CA ASN A 303 8.47 -29.77 2.47
C ASN A 303 6.96 -29.53 2.50
N LEU A 304 6.46 -28.60 3.34
CA LEU A 304 5.04 -28.21 3.38
C LEU A 304 4.54 -27.73 2.00
N CYS A 305 5.34 -26.95 1.26
CA CYS A 305 4.99 -26.48 -0.08
C CYS A 305 4.93 -27.60 -1.14
N ASP A 306 5.64 -28.71 -0.93
CA ASP A 306 5.69 -29.87 -1.84
C ASP A 306 4.59 -30.91 -1.56
N GLU A 307 3.84 -30.80 -0.46
CA GLU A 307 2.77 -31.75 -0.10
C GLU A 307 1.65 -31.83 -1.16
N PRO A 308 1.13 -33.02 -1.48
CA PRO A 308 0.06 -33.18 -2.47
C PRO A 308 -1.30 -32.74 -1.91
N VAL A 309 -1.92 -31.75 -2.56
CA VAL A 309 -3.26 -31.22 -2.28
C VAL A 309 -4.23 -31.66 -3.38
N ALA A 310 -5.42 -32.10 -2.99
CA ALA A 310 -6.45 -32.57 -3.93
C ALA A 310 -7.10 -31.41 -4.70
N LYS A 311 -7.33 -31.61 -6.00
CA LYS A 311 -8.07 -30.69 -6.88
C LYS A 311 -9.55 -31.07 -7.00
N ALA A 312 -10.41 -30.07 -7.17
CA ALA A 312 -11.85 -30.22 -7.35
C ALA A 312 -12.21 -30.91 -8.67
N GLY A 313 -11.36 -30.75 -9.69
CA GLY A 313 -11.42 -31.49 -10.96
C GLY A 313 -10.80 -32.90 -10.91
N GLY A 314 -10.35 -33.36 -9.74
CA GLY A 314 -9.63 -34.63 -9.56
C GLY A 314 -8.11 -34.52 -9.72
N GLY A 315 -7.40 -35.50 -9.16
CA GLY A 315 -5.93 -35.51 -9.08
C GLY A 315 -5.38 -34.61 -7.98
N THR A 316 -4.05 -34.46 -7.95
CA THR A 316 -3.32 -33.69 -6.92
C THR A 316 -2.34 -32.70 -7.55
N GLU A 317 -2.14 -31.55 -6.94
CA GLU A 317 -0.99 -30.66 -7.17
C GLU A 317 -0.18 -30.46 -5.89
N PRO A 318 1.12 -30.11 -5.96
CA PRO A 318 1.84 -29.60 -4.80
C PRO A 318 1.14 -28.38 -4.19
N ARG A 319 1.18 -28.28 -2.86
CA ARG A 319 0.45 -27.28 -2.07
C ARG A 319 0.69 -25.86 -2.58
N TYR A 320 1.94 -25.46 -2.79
CA TYR A 320 2.29 -24.13 -3.29
C TYR A 320 3.40 -24.17 -4.35
N ARG A 321 3.20 -23.38 -5.42
CA ARG A 321 4.19 -23.12 -6.46
C ARG A 321 4.31 -21.62 -6.74
N VAL A 322 5.49 -21.18 -7.17
CA VAL A 322 5.79 -19.78 -7.47
C VAL A 322 6.60 -19.68 -8.75
N ASP A 323 6.20 -18.76 -9.63
CA ASP A 323 6.83 -18.56 -10.94
C ASP A 323 6.76 -17.07 -11.33
N GLY A 324 7.88 -16.44 -11.66
CA GLY A 324 7.87 -14.99 -11.84
C GLY A 324 9.19 -14.32 -12.18
N VAL A 325 9.09 -12.99 -12.32
CA VAL A 325 10.19 -12.08 -12.61
C VAL A 325 10.14 -10.93 -11.60
N ILE A 326 11.31 -10.54 -11.09
CA ILE A 326 11.49 -9.45 -10.12
C ILE A 326 12.62 -8.55 -10.59
N ASN A 327 12.47 -7.25 -10.35
CA ASN A 327 13.51 -6.27 -10.66
C ASN A 327 14.27 -5.89 -9.39
N GLU A 328 15.58 -5.67 -9.48
CA GLU A 328 16.40 -5.10 -8.40
C GLU A 328 16.03 -3.63 -8.04
N GLY A 329 15.10 -3.03 -8.79
CA GLY A 329 14.48 -1.75 -8.44
C GLY A 329 13.26 -1.87 -7.51
N ASP A 330 12.72 -3.08 -7.34
CA ASP A 330 11.59 -3.31 -6.43
C ASP A 330 12.08 -3.39 -4.97
N GLY A 331 11.24 -2.96 -4.03
CA GLY A 331 11.56 -3.00 -2.60
C GLY A 331 11.73 -4.42 -2.06
N LEU A 332 12.55 -4.59 -1.02
CA LEU A 332 12.67 -5.86 -0.26
C LEU A 332 11.28 -6.35 0.20
N GLU A 333 10.46 -5.44 0.72
CA GLU A 333 9.09 -5.73 1.13
C GLU A 333 8.24 -6.27 -0.03
N THR A 334 8.32 -5.66 -1.22
CA THR A 334 7.58 -6.10 -2.42
C THR A 334 7.93 -7.54 -2.82
N MET A 335 9.21 -7.91 -2.79
CA MET A 335 9.64 -9.29 -3.04
C MET A 335 9.09 -10.24 -1.97
N LEU A 336 9.32 -9.93 -0.69
CA LEU A 336 8.89 -10.76 0.43
C LEU A 336 7.37 -10.95 0.44
N ASP A 337 6.59 -9.90 0.26
CA ASP A 337 5.13 -9.95 0.33
C ASP A 337 4.51 -10.71 -0.84
N ASN A 338 5.07 -10.61 -2.06
CA ASN A 338 4.60 -11.44 -3.18
C ASN A 338 4.92 -12.93 -2.98
N ILE A 339 6.10 -13.28 -2.44
CA ILE A 339 6.39 -14.69 -2.10
C ILE A 339 5.50 -15.18 -0.95
N LYS A 340 5.38 -14.43 0.16
CA LYS A 340 4.48 -14.76 1.28
C LYS A 340 3.04 -14.98 0.81
N ALA A 341 2.54 -14.12 -0.09
CA ALA A 341 1.20 -14.24 -0.66
C ALA A 341 1.03 -15.50 -1.53
N SER A 342 2.09 -16.01 -2.16
CA SER A 342 2.04 -17.23 -2.97
C SER A 342 1.98 -18.54 -2.17
N CYS A 343 2.39 -18.50 -0.88
CA CYS A 343 2.51 -19.70 -0.03
C CYS A 343 1.98 -19.56 1.40
N ASN A 344 1.14 -18.55 1.67
CA ASN A 344 0.55 -18.28 2.99
C ASN A 344 1.60 -18.26 4.13
N ALA A 345 2.72 -17.58 3.91
CA ALA A 345 3.87 -17.63 4.81
C ALA A 345 4.10 -16.32 5.59
N ILE A 346 4.75 -16.45 6.74
CA ILE A 346 5.36 -15.38 7.52
C ILE A 346 6.88 -15.49 7.35
N VAL A 347 7.56 -14.34 7.27
CA VAL A 347 9.03 -14.26 7.30
C VAL A 347 9.40 -13.28 8.41
N ASP A 348 10.25 -13.71 9.32
CA ASP A 348 10.74 -12.92 10.46
C ASP A 348 12.26 -13.08 10.65
N ASP A 349 12.82 -12.36 11.63
CA ASP A 349 14.20 -12.48 12.08
C ASP A 349 14.19 -12.99 13.53
N LEU A 350 14.72 -14.19 13.74
CA LEU A 350 14.83 -14.83 15.05
C LEU A 350 16.31 -15.03 15.38
N GLY A 351 16.79 -14.38 16.46
CA GLY A 351 18.18 -14.49 16.89
C GLY A 351 19.21 -13.94 15.88
N GLY A 352 18.80 -13.01 15.00
CA GLY A 352 19.65 -12.48 13.92
C GLY A 352 19.71 -13.37 12.69
N ARG A 353 18.85 -14.40 12.59
CA ARG A 353 18.68 -15.25 11.41
C ARG A 353 17.29 -15.06 10.80
N THR A 354 17.25 -14.81 9.49
CA THR A 354 15.99 -14.80 8.75
C THR A 354 15.38 -16.20 8.72
N ARG A 355 14.12 -16.30 9.14
CA ARG A 355 13.33 -17.54 9.26
C ARG A 355 12.05 -17.41 8.43
N ILE A 356 11.56 -18.53 7.89
CA ILE A 356 10.28 -18.60 7.17
C ILE A 356 9.38 -19.67 7.78
N GLN A 357 8.10 -19.34 7.98
CA GLN A 357 7.07 -20.26 8.44
C GLN A 357 5.89 -20.24 7.48
N VAL A 358 5.56 -21.39 6.88
CA VAL A 358 4.34 -21.58 6.10
C VAL A 358 3.20 -21.90 7.07
N LEU A 359 2.13 -21.11 7.04
CA LEU A 359 0.95 -21.34 7.87
C LEU A 359 0.16 -22.50 7.29
N HIS A 360 -0.01 -23.54 8.12
CA HIS A 360 -0.70 -24.79 7.83
C HIS A 360 -1.46 -25.23 9.10
N ASN A 361 -2.29 -26.27 9.01
CA ASN A 361 -3.04 -26.75 10.19
C ASN A 361 -2.13 -27.49 11.20
N ASP A 362 -1.57 -26.74 12.15
CA ASP A 362 -0.74 -27.20 13.26
C ASP A 362 -1.50 -27.27 14.62
N LEU A 363 -2.80 -26.97 14.62
CA LEU A 363 -3.63 -26.80 15.83
C LEU A 363 -3.74 -28.07 16.70
N ALA A 364 -3.46 -29.23 16.14
CA ALA A 364 -3.46 -30.51 16.86
C ALA A 364 -2.29 -30.64 17.85
N ILE A 365 -1.21 -29.85 17.68
CA ILE A 365 0.00 -29.88 18.52
C ILE A 365 0.37 -28.47 19.00
N PRO A 366 -0.43 -27.83 19.88
CA PRO A 366 -0.05 -26.55 20.48
C PRO A 366 1.22 -26.71 21.32
N GLN A 367 2.12 -25.73 21.26
CA GLN A 367 3.44 -25.80 21.92
C GLN A 367 3.34 -25.72 23.46
N GLY A 368 2.19 -25.31 23.98
CA GLY A 368 1.89 -25.30 25.42
C GLY A 368 0.67 -24.45 25.73
N SER A 369 0.50 -24.14 27.01
CA SER A 369 -0.56 -23.25 27.50
C SER A 369 0.00 -22.02 28.22
N LEU A 370 -0.80 -20.96 28.26
CA LEU A 370 -0.67 -19.81 29.15
C LEU A 370 -1.98 -19.64 29.92
N THR A 371 -1.89 -19.08 31.12
CA THR A 371 -3.01 -18.89 32.03
C THR A 371 -3.13 -17.43 32.46
N THR A 372 -4.16 -17.11 33.23
CA THR A 372 -4.36 -15.77 33.83
C THR A 372 -3.18 -15.36 34.72
N HIS A 373 -2.50 -16.32 35.37
CA HIS A 373 -1.35 -16.06 36.24
C HIS A 373 -0.09 -15.64 35.47
N ASP A 374 -0.01 -15.93 34.16
CA ASP A 374 1.13 -15.55 33.32
C ASP A 374 1.04 -14.10 32.83
N VAL A 375 -0.11 -13.44 32.98
CA VAL A 375 -0.36 -12.05 32.55
C VAL A 375 0.05 -11.07 33.66
N LEU A 376 0.71 -9.98 33.27
CA LEU A 376 1.19 -8.91 34.14
C LEU A 376 0.50 -7.59 33.78
N GLY A 377 -0.21 -7.00 34.76
CA GLY A 377 -0.86 -5.70 34.60
C GLY A 377 -2.04 -5.72 33.62
N ASP A 378 -2.22 -4.60 32.92
CA ASP A 378 -3.37 -4.38 32.05
C ASP A 378 -3.28 -5.17 30.74
N PHE A 379 -4.44 -5.47 30.17
CA PHE A 379 -4.58 -6.15 28.88
C PHE A 379 -5.53 -5.39 27.95
N THR A 380 -5.32 -5.56 26.65
CA THR A 380 -6.21 -5.08 25.59
C THR A 380 -6.75 -6.28 24.83
N TRP A 381 -8.08 -6.43 24.80
CA TRP A 381 -8.77 -7.40 23.94
C TRP A 381 -9.58 -6.67 22.88
N SER A 382 -9.23 -6.88 21.62
CA SER A 382 -9.99 -6.42 20.46
C SER A 382 -10.66 -7.63 19.80
N GLN A 383 -11.92 -7.88 20.13
CA GLN A 383 -12.66 -9.03 19.60
C GLN A 383 -12.93 -8.91 18.10
N THR A 384 -13.38 -7.73 17.69
CA THR A 384 -13.84 -7.45 16.32
C THR A 384 -13.33 -6.06 15.93
N PRO A 385 -12.64 -5.91 14.79
CA PRO A 385 -12.22 -4.61 14.31
C PRO A 385 -13.43 -3.77 13.87
N PRO A 386 -13.26 -2.45 13.70
CA PRO A 386 -14.31 -1.59 13.17
C PRO A 386 -14.87 -2.11 11.84
N LEU A 387 -16.19 -2.05 11.66
CA LEU A 387 -16.85 -2.73 10.53
C LEU A 387 -16.41 -2.19 9.16
N GLN A 388 -16.07 -0.90 9.06
CA GLN A 388 -15.47 -0.30 7.86
C GLN A 388 -14.15 -0.97 7.44
N ASP A 389 -13.49 -1.63 8.38
CA ASP A 389 -12.20 -2.29 8.19
C ASP A 389 -12.28 -3.79 7.91
N THR A 390 -13.48 -4.37 7.93
CA THR A 390 -13.70 -5.76 7.52
C THR A 390 -13.69 -5.91 5.98
N VAL A 391 -13.56 -7.16 5.53
CA VAL A 391 -13.62 -7.56 4.11
C VAL A 391 -14.58 -8.72 4.00
N ASN A 392 -15.58 -8.62 3.11
CA ASN A 392 -16.57 -9.69 2.89
C ASN A 392 -16.47 -10.32 1.48
N ILE A 393 -15.84 -9.64 0.52
CA ILE A 393 -15.65 -10.13 -0.85
C ILE A 393 -14.16 -10.06 -1.19
N LEU A 394 -13.59 -11.19 -1.62
CA LEU A 394 -12.28 -11.25 -2.25
C LEU A 394 -12.39 -11.53 -3.75
N THR A 395 -11.81 -10.63 -4.52
CA THR A 395 -11.45 -10.85 -5.93
C THR A 395 -9.94 -10.96 -6.05
N GLY A 396 -9.44 -11.51 -7.14
CA GLY A 396 -8.00 -11.55 -7.38
C GLY A 396 -7.65 -11.80 -8.83
N SER A 397 -6.37 -11.66 -9.14
CA SER A 397 -5.80 -11.92 -10.47
C SER A 397 -4.61 -12.86 -10.38
N PHE A 398 -4.33 -13.59 -11.46
CA PHE A 398 -3.24 -14.56 -11.55
C PHE A 398 -2.57 -14.48 -12.93
N THR A 399 -1.32 -14.96 -13.05
CA THR A 399 -0.64 -15.03 -14.35
C THR A 399 -1.13 -16.28 -15.09
N ASP A 400 -1.82 -16.15 -16.22
CA ASP A 400 -2.23 -17.34 -16.99
C ASP A 400 -1.12 -17.81 -17.96
N PRO A 401 -0.53 -19.00 -17.76
CA PRO A 401 0.48 -19.55 -18.67
C PRO A 401 -0.08 -20.12 -19.98
N SER A 402 -1.41 -20.08 -20.20
CA SER A 402 -2.03 -20.60 -21.42
C SER A 402 -1.53 -19.91 -22.69
N ALA A 403 -1.56 -20.63 -23.81
CA ALA A 403 -1.19 -20.08 -25.12
C ALA A 403 -2.14 -18.97 -25.61
N ASN A 404 -3.32 -18.82 -24.99
CA ASN A 404 -4.28 -17.77 -25.32
C ASN A 404 -3.96 -16.45 -24.60
N SER A 405 -3.48 -16.52 -23.35
CA SER A 405 -3.19 -15.34 -22.53
C SER A 405 -1.71 -15.00 -22.39
N LEU A 406 -0.80 -15.90 -22.79
CA LEU A 406 0.64 -15.67 -22.93
C LEU A 406 1.28 -14.98 -21.71
N TYR A 407 1.03 -15.51 -20.50
CA TYR A 407 1.55 -15.01 -19.22
C TYR A 407 1.13 -13.57 -18.85
N GLN A 408 0.00 -13.10 -19.38
CA GLN A 408 -0.70 -11.92 -18.90
C GLN A 408 -1.31 -12.16 -17.51
N LEU A 409 -1.39 -11.08 -16.72
CA LEU A 409 -2.10 -11.06 -15.45
C LEU A 409 -3.60 -10.85 -15.73
N ILE A 410 -4.42 -11.87 -15.48
CA ILE A 410 -5.86 -11.85 -15.74
C ILE A 410 -6.65 -12.00 -14.43
N PRO A 411 -7.86 -11.41 -14.32
CA PRO A 411 -8.73 -11.65 -13.17
C PRO A 411 -9.15 -13.13 -13.10
N LEU A 412 -9.34 -13.64 -11.89
CA LEU A 412 -9.90 -14.96 -11.65
C LEU A 412 -11.38 -15.00 -12.09
N PRO A 413 -11.88 -16.13 -12.62
CA PRO A 413 -13.25 -16.25 -13.13
C PRO A 413 -14.31 -16.44 -12.03
N PHE A 414 -13.94 -16.26 -10.76
CA PHE A 414 -14.81 -16.38 -9.59
C PHE A 414 -14.43 -15.35 -8.54
N GLU A 415 -15.41 -14.95 -7.73
CA GLU A 415 -15.23 -14.23 -6.49
C GLU A 415 -15.43 -15.17 -5.29
N ILE A 416 -14.82 -14.84 -4.16
CA ILE A 416 -15.05 -15.52 -2.89
C ILE A 416 -15.75 -14.52 -1.97
N SER A 417 -17.02 -14.78 -1.64
CA SER A 417 -17.88 -13.83 -0.93
C SER A 417 -18.56 -14.45 0.29
N ILE A 418 -18.87 -13.60 1.27
CA ILE A 418 -19.73 -13.88 2.41
C ILE A 418 -20.68 -12.70 2.62
N ALA A 419 -21.90 -12.96 3.07
CA ALA A 419 -22.86 -11.92 3.40
C ALA A 419 -22.34 -11.05 4.56
N SER A 420 -22.27 -9.73 4.36
CA SER A 420 -21.91 -8.80 5.44
C SER A 420 -23.09 -8.69 6.43
N PRO A 421 -22.86 -8.61 7.76
CA PRO A 421 -23.94 -8.47 8.74
C PRO A 421 -24.82 -7.23 8.58
N ASP A 422 -24.30 -6.18 7.94
CA ASP A 422 -24.99 -4.92 7.63
C ASP A 422 -25.49 -4.83 6.17
N GLY A 423 -25.27 -5.86 5.37
CA GLY A 423 -25.62 -5.89 3.94
C GLY A 423 -24.76 -4.98 3.04
N ILE A 424 -23.65 -4.42 3.51
CA ILE A 424 -22.77 -3.55 2.73
C ILE A 424 -21.57 -4.34 2.19
N ASP A 425 -21.38 -4.29 0.87
CA ASP A 425 -20.25 -4.92 0.21
C ASP A 425 -18.94 -4.13 0.37
N ARG A 426 -17.90 -4.86 0.78
CA ARG A 426 -16.54 -4.42 1.08
C ARG A 426 -15.54 -5.29 0.31
N PRO A 427 -15.47 -5.14 -1.03
CA PRO A 427 -14.57 -5.92 -1.86
C PRO A 427 -13.10 -5.52 -1.67
N GLN A 428 -12.21 -6.51 -1.61
CA GLN A 428 -10.77 -6.33 -1.73
C GLN A 428 -10.24 -7.16 -2.92
N HIS A 429 -9.45 -6.51 -3.77
CA HIS A 429 -8.73 -7.17 -4.87
C HIS A 429 -7.30 -7.58 -4.43
N VAL A 430 -6.92 -8.83 -4.68
CA VAL A 430 -5.62 -9.40 -4.31
C VAL A 430 -4.90 -9.92 -5.57
N PRO A 431 -3.86 -9.23 -6.08
CA PRO A 431 -3.13 -9.67 -7.27
C PRO A 431 -2.08 -10.75 -6.91
N LEU A 432 -2.34 -12.00 -7.28
CA LEU A 432 -1.44 -13.14 -7.06
C LEU A 432 -0.53 -13.35 -8.29
N ALA A 433 0.27 -12.33 -8.61
CA ALA A 433 0.96 -12.27 -9.90
C ALA A 433 2.06 -13.34 -10.12
N PHE A 434 2.60 -13.95 -9.06
CA PHE A 434 3.51 -15.11 -9.15
C PHE A 434 2.82 -16.49 -9.15
N VAL A 435 1.48 -16.53 -9.04
CA VAL A 435 0.72 -17.79 -9.07
C VAL A 435 0.21 -18.02 -10.49
N GLN A 436 0.49 -19.22 -11.02
CA GLN A 436 0.05 -19.66 -12.35
C GLN A 436 -1.04 -20.75 -12.32
N SER A 437 -1.38 -21.28 -11.14
CA SER A 437 -2.43 -22.29 -10.98
C SER A 437 -3.71 -21.66 -10.40
N ILE A 438 -4.82 -21.79 -11.12
CA ILE A 438 -6.14 -21.29 -10.69
C ILE A 438 -6.58 -21.95 -9.38
N SER A 439 -6.33 -23.25 -9.20
CA SER A 439 -6.68 -23.98 -7.96
C SER A 439 -5.87 -23.50 -6.76
N GLN A 440 -4.58 -23.21 -6.93
CA GLN A 440 -3.76 -22.60 -5.88
C GLN A 440 -4.26 -21.18 -5.54
N ALA A 441 -4.57 -20.36 -6.55
CA ALA A 441 -5.08 -19.01 -6.34
C ALA A 441 -6.42 -19.02 -5.58
N LYS A 442 -7.33 -19.95 -5.92
CA LYS A 442 -8.59 -20.16 -5.17
C LYS A 442 -8.33 -20.47 -3.70
N ARG A 443 -7.45 -21.45 -3.40
CA ARG A 443 -7.11 -21.84 -2.02
C ARG A 443 -6.57 -20.67 -1.20
N LEU A 444 -5.66 -19.89 -1.77
CA LEU A 444 -5.08 -18.71 -1.13
C LEU A 444 -6.13 -17.64 -0.80
N LEU A 445 -7.11 -17.39 -1.67
CA LEU A 445 -8.20 -16.46 -1.38
C LEU A 445 -9.16 -17.00 -0.29
N VAL A 446 -9.52 -18.28 -0.33
CA VAL A 446 -10.36 -18.90 0.71
C VAL A 446 -9.69 -18.81 2.09
N LEU A 447 -8.42 -19.22 2.21
CA LEU A 447 -7.65 -19.11 3.46
C LEU A 447 -7.59 -17.65 3.96
N ARG A 448 -7.41 -16.69 3.06
CA ARG A 448 -7.31 -15.26 3.40
C ARG A 448 -8.63 -14.67 3.90
N LEU A 449 -9.77 -14.97 3.27
CA LEU A 449 -11.07 -14.49 3.74
C LEU A 449 -11.48 -15.18 5.04
N GLN A 450 -11.29 -16.50 5.13
CA GLN A 450 -11.64 -17.26 6.34
C GLN A 450 -10.87 -16.78 7.58
N ARG A 451 -9.57 -16.47 7.44
CA ARG A 451 -8.74 -15.88 8.49
C ARG A 451 -9.10 -14.43 8.83
N ALA A 452 -9.88 -13.74 7.98
CA ALA A 452 -10.45 -12.43 8.29
C ALA A 452 -11.74 -12.53 9.12
N LEU A 453 -12.44 -13.67 9.10
CA LEU A 453 -13.62 -13.94 9.93
C LEU A 453 -13.28 -14.25 11.41
N TYR A 454 -12.02 -14.57 11.70
CA TYR A 454 -11.47 -14.70 13.05
C TYR A 454 -10.43 -13.59 13.31
N PRO A 455 -10.86 -12.34 13.55
CA PRO A 455 -9.96 -11.19 13.63
C PRO A 455 -9.45 -10.88 15.04
N GLY A 456 -9.91 -11.60 16.07
CA GLY A 456 -9.68 -11.28 17.48
C GLY A 456 -8.20 -11.22 17.86
N THR A 457 -7.78 -10.11 18.48
CA THR A 457 -6.40 -9.89 18.95
C THR A 457 -6.35 -9.54 20.44
N PHE A 458 -5.49 -10.26 21.17
CA PHE A 458 -5.22 -10.03 22.59
C PHE A 458 -3.78 -9.54 22.76
N GLN A 459 -3.61 -8.46 23.51
CA GLN A 459 -2.30 -7.87 23.81
C GLN A 459 -2.17 -7.66 25.32
N ALA A 460 -1.08 -8.18 25.90
CA ALA A 460 -0.74 -7.94 27.30
C ALA A 460 0.76 -8.14 27.52
N VAL A 461 1.26 -7.73 28.69
CA VAL A 461 2.59 -8.10 29.16
C VAL A 461 2.49 -9.45 29.86
N PHE A 462 3.42 -10.37 29.58
CA PHE A 462 3.48 -11.69 30.21
C PHE A 462 4.77 -11.84 31.03
N GLN A 463 4.74 -12.79 31.97
CA GLN A 463 5.90 -13.25 32.73
C GLN A 463 6.93 -13.97 31.83
N ALA A 464 8.16 -14.12 32.32
CA ALA A 464 9.23 -14.87 31.66
C ALA A 464 8.88 -16.34 31.33
N THR A 465 7.78 -16.90 31.87
CA THR A 465 7.21 -18.19 31.44
C THR A 465 6.89 -18.22 29.94
N ALA A 466 6.56 -17.07 29.34
CA ALA A 466 6.29 -16.93 27.92
C ALA A 466 7.55 -17.07 27.03
N TRP A 467 8.78 -16.89 27.55
CA TRP A 467 10.03 -17.01 26.77
C TRP A 467 10.27 -18.40 26.15
N ARG A 468 9.55 -19.44 26.60
CA ARG A 468 9.62 -20.78 26.00
C ARG A 468 9.00 -20.86 24.61
N PHE A 469 8.13 -19.91 24.26
CA PHE A 469 7.44 -19.86 22.97
C PHE A 469 8.15 -18.93 22.00
N GLN A 470 7.87 -19.12 20.72
CA GLN A 470 8.38 -18.30 19.63
C GLN A 470 7.24 -17.58 18.91
N LYS A 471 7.57 -16.49 18.23
CA LYS A 471 6.68 -15.86 17.25
C LYS A 471 6.22 -16.93 16.25
N GLY A 472 4.93 -16.97 15.95
CA GLY A 472 4.32 -17.95 15.06
C GLY A 472 3.87 -19.26 15.71
N ASP A 473 4.17 -19.52 16.99
CA ASP A 473 3.69 -20.71 17.71
C ASP A 473 2.20 -20.62 18.04
N VAL A 474 1.52 -21.77 18.05
CA VAL A 474 0.14 -21.92 18.55
C VAL A 474 0.18 -22.34 20.01
N ILE A 475 -0.58 -21.63 20.85
CA ILE A 475 -0.73 -21.87 22.28
C ILE A 475 -2.21 -21.97 22.67
N ARG A 476 -2.49 -22.64 23.78
CA ARG A 476 -3.78 -22.57 24.47
C ARG A 476 -3.73 -21.45 25.51
N PHE A 477 -4.73 -20.57 25.54
CA PHE A 477 -4.80 -19.49 26.50
C PHE A 477 -6.08 -19.57 27.33
N SER A 478 -5.92 -19.68 28.64
CA SER A 478 -7.00 -19.73 29.63
C SER A 478 -7.01 -18.42 30.44
N PHE A 479 -7.99 -17.56 30.15
CA PHE A 479 -8.08 -16.21 30.71
C PHE A 479 -9.43 -15.98 31.39
N ALA A 480 -9.46 -16.12 32.71
CA ALA A 480 -10.68 -16.05 33.52
C ALA A 480 -11.44 -14.72 33.37
N PRO A 481 -10.80 -13.52 33.31
CA PRO A 481 -11.52 -12.25 33.17
C PRO A 481 -12.32 -12.08 31.86
N LEU A 482 -12.05 -12.91 30.84
CA LEU A 482 -12.81 -12.95 29.58
C LEU A 482 -13.54 -14.30 29.38
N GLY A 483 -13.59 -15.14 30.42
CA GLY A 483 -14.26 -16.45 30.41
C GLY A 483 -13.60 -17.51 29.51
N TRP A 484 -12.35 -17.33 29.08
CA TRP A 484 -11.71 -18.26 28.15
C TRP A 484 -11.09 -19.46 28.85
N THR A 485 -11.37 -20.64 28.33
CA THR A 485 -10.73 -21.91 28.73
C THR A 485 -10.13 -22.56 27.49
N ASP A 486 -8.81 -22.79 27.52
CA ASP A 486 -8.01 -23.43 26.47
C ASP A 486 -8.22 -22.90 25.03
N LYS A 487 -8.59 -21.62 24.90
CA LYS A 487 -8.82 -20.98 23.59
C LYS A 487 -7.52 -20.90 22.81
N LEU A 488 -7.56 -21.23 21.51
CA LEU A 488 -6.37 -21.28 20.67
C LEU A 488 -6.00 -19.90 20.14
N PHE A 489 -4.71 -19.57 20.29
CA PHE A 489 -4.11 -18.34 19.77
C PHE A 489 -2.76 -18.65 19.11
N ARG A 490 -2.42 -17.92 18.04
CA ARG A 490 -1.06 -17.87 17.51
C ARG A 490 -0.37 -16.61 18.01
N ILE A 491 0.90 -16.73 18.40
CA ILE A 491 1.75 -15.59 18.75
C ILE A 491 2.08 -14.83 17.46
N VAL A 492 1.55 -13.62 17.32
CA VAL A 492 1.71 -12.76 16.14
C VAL A 492 2.93 -11.87 16.27
N ASP A 493 3.17 -11.34 17.48
CA ASP A 493 4.38 -10.59 17.79
C ASP A 493 4.79 -10.83 19.24
N MET A 494 6.09 -10.75 19.49
CA MET A 494 6.70 -10.95 20.80
C MET A 494 7.95 -10.09 20.86
N ALA A 495 8.09 -9.29 21.93
CA ALA A 495 9.36 -8.67 22.27
C ALA A 495 9.87 -9.23 23.60
N VAL A 496 11.20 -9.29 23.75
CA VAL A 496 11.88 -9.69 24.97
C VAL A 496 12.50 -8.44 25.58
N GLN A 497 12.06 -8.07 26.78
CA GLN A 497 12.59 -6.91 27.51
C GLN A 497 13.69 -7.32 28.49
N VAL A 498 14.59 -6.39 28.81
CA VAL A 498 15.76 -6.61 29.68
C VAL A 498 15.34 -6.83 31.14
N ASP A 499 14.14 -6.40 31.52
CA ASP A 499 13.54 -6.56 32.85
C ASP A 499 12.97 -7.98 33.11
N GLY A 500 12.96 -8.86 32.10
CA GLY A 500 12.40 -10.20 32.18
C GLY A 500 10.93 -10.30 31.74
N THR A 501 10.31 -9.21 31.29
CA THR A 501 8.92 -9.21 30.81
C THR A 501 8.81 -9.53 29.32
N VAL A 502 7.62 -10.00 28.93
CA VAL A 502 7.34 -10.52 27.58
C VAL A 502 6.02 -9.92 27.07
N PRO A 503 6.01 -8.71 26.51
CA PRO A 503 4.83 -8.23 25.82
C PRO A 503 4.54 -9.12 24.60
N LEU A 504 3.34 -9.72 24.58
CA LEU A 504 2.85 -10.57 23.50
C LEU A 504 1.67 -9.91 22.80
N LEU A 505 1.63 -10.11 21.48
CA LEU A 505 0.44 -9.95 20.66
C LEU A 505 -0.02 -11.33 20.18
N LEU A 506 -1.21 -11.73 20.61
CA LEU A 506 -1.86 -12.99 20.27
C LEU A 506 -2.99 -12.72 19.28
N ARG A 507 -3.18 -13.62 18.29
CA ARG A 507 -4.36 -13.62 17.40
C ARG A 507 -5.07 -14.95 17.45
N GLU A 508 -6.39 -14.89 17.46
CA GLU A 508 -7.29 -16.04 17.52
C GLU A 508 -7.04 -17.02 16.35
N GLU A 509 -6.99 -18.31 16.67
CA GLU A 509 -6.89 -19.40 15.70
C GLU A 509 -8.08 -20.34 15.84
N HIS A 510 -8.70 -20.68 14.71
CA HIS A 510 -9.79 -21.65 14.62
C HIS A 510 -9.46 -22.70 13.56
N PRO A 511 -9.88 -23.98 13.69
CA PRO A 511 -9.69 -24.99 12.65
C PRO A 511 -10.18 -24.55 11.27
N ASP A 512 -11.24 -23.74 11.22
CA ASP A 512 -11.79 -23.24 9.96
C ASP A 512 -10.80 -22.35 9.18
N ASN A 513 -9.86 -21.67 9.85
CA ASN A 513 -8.80 -20.89 9.18
C ASN A 513 -8.04 -21.71 8.10
N TYR A 514 -8.08 -23.04 8.20
CA TYR A 514 -7.39 -24.01 7.35
C TYR A 514 -8.36 -24.86 6.49
N LEU A 515 -9.59 -24.41 6.25
CA LEU A 515 -10.59 -25.14 5.44
C LEU A 515 -10.11 -25.55 4.04
N ALA A 516 -9.31 -24.71 3.38
CA ALA A 516 -8.78 -24.95 2.03
C ALA A 516 -7.31 -25.43 2.02
N ASP A 517 -6.82 -25.91 3.17
CA ASP A 517 -5.42 -26.31 3.35
C ASP A 517 -5.11 -27.65 2.66
N GLY A 518 -6.05 -28.61 2.70
CA GLY A 518 -5.95 -29.93 2.05
C GLY A 518 -6.74 -30.11 0.75
N THR A 519 -7.55 -29.13 0.34
CA THR A 519 -8.39 -29.20 -0.86
C THR A 519 -8.82 -27.81 -1.37
N ASP A 520 -9.03 -27.66 -2.68
CA ASP A 520 -9.63 -26.47 -3.32
C ASP A 520 -11.15 -26.57 -3.53
N ALA A 521 -11.78 -27.69 -3.15
CA ALA A 521 -13.22 -27.93 -3.33
C ALA A 521 -14.11 -27.18 -2.31
N VAL A 522 -13.52 -26.71 -1.21
CA VAL A 522 -14.23 -26.07 -0.09
C VAL A 522 -14.43 -24.57 -0.35
N SER A 523 -15.54 -24.04 0.14
CA SER A 523 -15.90 -22.61 0.14
C SER A 523 -15.80 -22.02 1.55
N VAL A 524 -15.75 -20.70 1.65
CA VAL A 524 -15.74 -19.97 2.93
C VAL A 524 -17.02 -20.26 3.72
N ILE A 525 -16.88 -20.44 5.03
CA ILE A 525 -17.97 -20.71 5.98
C ILE A 525 -18.06 -19.54 6.95
N ALA A 526 -19.28 -19.10 7.28
CA ALA A 526 -19.49 -18.07 8.29
C ALA A 526 -18.97 -18.52 9.65
N ALA A 527 -18.20 -17.67 10.33
CA ALA A 527 -17.82 -17.92 11.71
C ALA A 527 -19.07 -17.91 12.62
N ASP A 528 -19.05 -18.74 13.66
CA ASP A 528 -20.14 -18.80 14.63
C ASP A 528 -20.36 -17.42 15.29
N PRO A 529 -21.63 -16.97 15.45
CA PRO A 529 -21.93 -15.68 16.03
C PRO A 529 -21.48 -15.65 17.50
N THR A 530 -20.75 -14.59 17.86
CA THR A 530 -20.26 -14.37 19.22
C THR A 530 -21.43 -14.19 20.19
N ARG A 531 -21.79 -15.25 20.93
CA ARG A 531 -22.82 -15.19 21.97
C ARG A 531 -22.24 -14.57 23.23
N TYR A 532 -22.78 -13.43 23.63
CA TYR A 532 -22.55 -12.86 24.96
C TYR A 532 -23.39 -13.63 25.99
N ASP A 533 -22.75 -14.27 26.95
CA ASP A 533 -23.42 -14.87 28.10
C ASP A 533 -23.42 -13.87 29.28
N PRO A 534 -24.57 -13.30 29.67
CA PRO A 534 -24.64 -12.34 30.76
C PRO A 534 -24.31 -12.93 32.14
N LEU A 535 -24.39 -14.25 32.32
CA LEU A 535 -24.07 -14.92 33.59
C LEU A 535 -22.56 -14.99 33.85
N MET A 536 -21.75 -14.89 32.79
CA MET A 536 -20.28 -14.86 32.85
C MET A 536 -19.72 -13.43 33.01
N GLY A 537 -20.58 -12.43 33.22
CA GLY A 537 -20.15 -11.05 33.45
C GLY A 537 -19.41 -10.90 34.78
N SER A 538 -18.30 -10.14 34.79
CA SER A 538 -17.44 -9.96 35.97
C SER A 538 -18.16 -9.43 37.21
N ILE A 539 -19.16 -8.54 37.04
CA ILE A 539 -20.01 -8.05 38.13
C ILE A 539 -20.89 -9.17 38.68
N VAL A 540 -21.43 -10.04 37.83
CA VAL A 540 -22.30 -11.17 38.25
C VAL A 540 -21.48 -12.22 39.00
N GLN A 541 -20.28 -12.55 38.51
CA GLN A 541 -19.36 -13.45 39.22
C GLN A 541 -18.86 -12.83 40.53
N ALA A 542 -18.48 -11.55 40.53
CA ALA A 542 -18.08 -10.86 41.76
C ALA A 542 -19.20 -10.79 42.82
N ILE A 543 -20.47 -10.70 42.41
CA ILE A 543 -21.62 -10.82 43.32
C ILE A 543 -21.75 -12.26 43.86
N GLY A 544 -21.54 -13.28 43.02
CA GLY A 544 -21.52 -14.68 43.44
C GLY A 544 -20.41 -14.98 44.45
N ASP A 545 -19.19 -14.50 44.18
CA ASP A 545 -18.01 -14.70 45.03
C ASP A 545 -18.09 -13.85 46.31
N ALA A 546 -18.62 -12.61 46.24
CA ALA A 546 -18.91 -11.80 47.42
C ALA A 546 -19.97 -12.46 48.33
N GLY A 547 -20.97 -13.13 47.73
CA GLY A 547 -21.94 -13.94 48.46
C GLY A 547 -21.34 -15.16 49.18
N GLN A 548 -20.21 -15.70 48.68
CA GLN A 548 -19.51 -16.83 49.32
C GLN A 548 -18.45 -16.41 50.34
N THR A 549 -17.97 -15.16 50.29
CA THR A 549 -16.88 -14.65 51.15
C THR A 549 -17.35 -13.87 52.39
N ALA A 550 -18.66 -13.72 52.59
CA ALA A 550 -19.21 -13.13 53.81
C ALA A 550 -18.97 -14.03 55.03
N GLU A 551 -17.90 -13.77 55.80
CA GLU A 551 -17.60 -14.48 57.05
C GLU A 551 -18.63 -14.17 58.16
N TRP A 552 -19.78 -14.86 58.11
CA TRP A 552 -20.82 -14.76 59.13
C TRP A 552 -20.31 -14.83 60.58
N PRO A 553 -19.32 -15.67 60.95
CA PRO A 553 -18.81 -15.73 62.32
C PRO A 553 -18.25 -14.41 62.86
N GLN A 554 -17.70 -13.53 62.02
CA GLN A 554 -17.06 -12.28 62.46
C GLN A 554 -18.04 -11.13 62.73
N ILE A 555 -19.32 -11.26 62.35
CA ILE A 555 -20.33 -10.24 62.62
C ILE A 555 -20.63 -10.19 64.13
N SER A 556 -20.26 -9.08 64.76
CA SER A 556 -20.50 -8.80 66.18
C SER A 556 -22.00 -8.71 66.47
N ASP A 557 -22.46 -9.48 67.46
CA ASP A 557 -23.83 -9.46 67.97
C ASP A 557 -23.82 -9.18 69.48
N PRO A 558 -23.88 -7.90 69.90
CA PRO A 558 -23.90 -7.52 71.31
C PRO A 558 -25.20 -7.89 72.04
N ASP A 559 -26.28 -8.09 71.27
CA ASP A 559 -27.65 -8.20 71.80
C ASP A 559 -28.21 -9.64 71.77
N GLY A 560 -27.47 -10.59 71.19
CA GLY A 560 -27.87 -12.00 71.10
C GLY A 560 -29.00 -12.26 70.11
N THR A 561 -29.06 -11.48 69.03
CA THR A 561 -30.15 -11.47 68.04
C THR A 561 -29.75 -12.05 66.67
N LYS A 562 -28.51 -12.51 66.52
CA LYS A 562 -27.98 -13.07 65.27
C LYS A 562 -28.61 -14.43 64.93
N PRO A 563 -29.19 -14.59 63.73
CA PRO A 563 -29.66 -15.89 63.26
C PRO A 563 -28.53 -16.93 63.15
N ASP A 564 -28.81 -18.15 63.59
CA ASP A 564 -27.91 -19.32 63.53
C ASP A 564 -27.66 -19.83 62.08
N ASP A 565 -28.42 -19.35 61.09
CA ASP A 565 -28.50 -19.86 59.71
C ASP A 565 -27.73 -19.04 58.66
N ASN A 566 -26.75 -18.24 59.09
CA ASN A 566 -26.04 -17.26 58.26
C ASN A 566 -26.95 -16.19 57.60
N ALA A 567 -28.16 -15.94 58.14
CA ALA A 567 -29.20 -15.13 57.52
C ALA A 567 -29.55 -15.57 56.08
N THR A 568 -29.44 -16.87 55.80
CA THR A 568 -29.90 -17.44 54.52
C THR A 568 -31.43 -17.41 54.37
N ASN A 569 -32.18 -17.23 55.46
CA ASN A 569 -33.62 -16.98 55.41
C ASN A 569 -33.95 -15.52 55.80
N SER A 570 -34.21 -14.68 54.80
CA SER A 570 -34.41 -13.25 54.98
C SER A 570 -35.79 -12.90 55.56
N GLY A 571 -35.87 -12.84 56.89
CA GLY A 571 -36.99 -12.26 57.64
C GLY A 571 -37.97 -13.28 58.21
N ASP A 572 -38.59 -12.93 59.34
CA ASP A 572 -39.72 -13.68 59.92
C ASP A 572 -40.80 -13.85 58.85
N PRO A 573 -41.26 -15.09 58.54
CA PRO A 573 -42.29 -15.34 57.53
C PRO A 573 -43.60 -14.56 57.75
N ALA A 574 -43.89 -14.14 58.99
CA ALA A 574 -45.06 -13.32 59.33
C ALA A 574 -44.86 -11.81 59.11
N SER A 575 -43.66 -11.37 58.68
CA SER A 575 -43.36 -9.95 58.43
C SER A 575 -44.24 -9.37 57.31
N PRO A 576 -44.79 -8.15 57.45
CA PRO A 576 -45.55 -7.49 56.38
C PRO A 576 -44.69 -7.25 55.14
N PHE A 577 -45.19 -7.63 53.97
CA PHE A 577 -44.52 -7.42 52.68
C PHE A 577 -45.44 -6.70 51.69
N GLY A 578 -45.16 -5.42 51.44
CA GLY A 578 -46.00 -4.57 50.60
C GLY A 578 -47.25 -4.04 51.34
N LEU A 579 -48.28 -3.66 50.56
CA LEU A 579 -49.53 -3.10 51.11
C LEU A 579 -50.53 -4.17 51.59
N GLU A 580 -50.48 -5.37 51.03
CA GLU A 580 -51.30 -6.52 51.42
C GLU A 580 -50.50 -7.83 51.22
N GLY A 581 -50.07 -8.46 52.32
CA GLY A 581 -49.38 -9.76 52.30
C GLY A 581 -48.26 -9.90 53.34
N THR A 582 -47.81 -11.14 53.55
CA THR A 582 -46.64 -11.49 54.36
C THR A 582 -45.46 -11.95 53.50
N VAL A 583 -44.26 -12.01 54.08
CA VAL A 583 -43.07 -12.59 53.43
C VAL A 583 -43.31 -14.06 53.03
N ALA A 584 -44.06 -14.82 53.82
CA ALA A 584 -44.49 -16.18 53.45
C ALA A 584 -45.35 -16.22 52.18
N ASP A 585 -46.28 -15.28 52.00
CA ASP A 585 -47.12 -15.21 50.80
C ASP A 585 -46.30 -14.85 49.55
N ALA A 586 -45.28 -14.01 49.71
CA ALA A 586 -44.34 -13.67 48.62
C ALA A 586 -43.49 -14.88 48.22
N LEU A 587 -42.90 -15.59 49.18
CA LEU A 587 -42.13 -16.82 48.93
C LEU A 587 -42.99 -17.93 48.33
N GLY A 588 -44.22 -18.12 48.79
CA GLY A 588 -45.17 -19.08 48.21
C GLY A 588 -45.45 -18.80 46.73
N ARG A 589 -45.57 -17.52 46.35
CA ARG A 589 -45.73 -17.10 44.94
C ARG A 589 -44.47 -17.32 44.11
N VAL A 590 -43.27 -17.16 44.68
CA VAL A 590 -42.01 -17.46 43.99
C VAL A 590 -41.85 -18.97 43.79
N SER A 591 -42.13 -19.80 44.81
CA SER A 591 -42.05 -21.27 44.66
C SER A 591 -43.08 -21.83 43.67
N ALA A 592 -44.25 -21.21 43.56
CA ALA A 592 -45.23 -21.56 42.51
C ALA A 592 -44.69 -21.20 41.11
N ALA A 593 -44.09 -20.01 40.95
CA ALA A 593 -43.47 -19.61 39.69
C ALA A 593 -42.25 -20.48 39.31
N GLU A 594 -41.48 -20.97 40.29
CA GLU A 594 -40.40 -21.95 40.04
C GLU A 594 -40.96 -23.30 39.60
N GLN A 595 -42.08 -23.77 40.17
CA GLN A 595 -42.77 -24.97 39.69
C GLN A 595 -43.31 -24.79 38.26
N ASP A 596 -43.93 -23.65 37.94
CA ASP A 596 -44.37 -23.32 36.58
C ASP A 596 -43.20 -23.35 35.57
N VAL A 597 -42.02 -22.83 35.96
CA VAL A 597 -40.80 -22.84 35.12
C VAL A 597 -40.22 -24.26 34.95
N ILE A 598 -40.30 -25.10 35.98
CA ILE A 598 -39.89 -26.51 35.92
C ILE A 598 -40.84 -27.33 35.02
N GLU A 599 -42.15 -27.10 35.09
CA GLU A 599 -43.11 -27.74 34.17
C GLU A 599 -42.93 -27.25 32.72
N LEU A 600 -42.60 -25.96 32.50
CA LEU A 600 -42.25 -25.44 31.17
C LEU A 600 -40.98 -26.05 30.56
N THR A 601 -40.00 -26.45 31.38
CA THR A 601 -38.70 -26.96 30.92
C THR A 601 -38.62 -28.49 30.88
N GLY A 602 -39.45 -29.20 31.65
CA GLY A 602 -39.38 -30.66 31.80
C GLY A 602 -40.16 -31.52 30.78
N GLY A 603 -41.08 -30.96 29.98
CA GLY A 603 -42.19 -31.75 29.42
C GLY A 603 -42.66 -31.45 27.99
N LEU A 604 -41.80 -31.42 26.97
CA LEU A 604 -42.23 -31.35 25.56
C LEU A 604 -41.55 -32.39 24.66
N THR A 605 -42.35 -33.30 24.10
CA THR A 605 -41.85 -34.32 23.15
C THR A 605 -41.64 -33.76 21.74
N LEU A 606 -40.75 -34.38 20.97
CA LEU A 606 -40.33 -33.92 19.64
C LEU A 606 -41.49 -33.77 18.61
N GLN A 607 -42.61 -34.49 18.80
CA GLN A 607 -43.80 -34.33 17.96
C GLN A 607 -44.62 -33.08 18.31
N GLN A 608 -44.73 -32.73 19.59
CA GLN A 608 -45.43 -31.53 20.05
C GLN A 608 -44.64 -30.27 19.70
N LEU A 609 -43.31 -30.31 19.79
CA LEU A 609 -42.45 -29.23 19.30
C LEU A 609 -42.63 -28.95 17.80
N ARG A 610 -42.83 -29.98 16.96
CA ARG A 610 -43.14 -29.77 15.53
C ARG A 610 -44.52 -29.16 15.30
N HIS A 611 -45.53 -29.49 16.09
CA HIS A 611 -46.85 -28.88 15.98
C HIS A 611 -46.81 -27.41 16.43
N ALA A 612 -46.19 -27.13 17.59
CA ALA A 612 -46.00 -25.77 18.10
C ALA A 612 -45.08 -24.92 17.19
N GLN A 613 -44.13 -25.52 16.47
CA GLN A 613 -43.34 -24.83 15.43
C GLN A 613 -44.18 -24.51 14.19
N LEU A 614 -45.10 -25.40 13.79
CA LEU A 614 -46.05 -25.11 12.71
C LEU A 614 -47.04 -24.01 13.13
N GLU A 615 -47.62 -24.08 14.33
CA GLU A 615 -48.52 -23.05 14.86
C GLU A 615 -47.81 -21.71 15.01
N ARG A 616 -46.59 -21.65 15.56
CA ARG A 616 -45.81 -20.40 15.63
C ARG A 616 -45.42 -19.87 14.25
N ALA A 617 -45.16 -20.74 13.26
CA ALA A 617 -44.92 -20.31 11.89
C ALA A 617 -46.20 -19.70 11.27
N VAL A 618 -47.35 -20.35 11.45
CA VAL A 618 -48.67 -19.83 11.02
C VAL A 618 -49.02 -18.53 11.75
N GLU A 619 -48.88 -18.45 13.07
CA GLU A 619 -49.08 -17.22 13.84
C GLU A 619 -48.09 -16.10 13.48
N SER A 620 -46.87 -16.43 13.05
CA SER A 620 -45.92 -15.43 12.55
C SER A 620 -46.32 -14.94 11.16
N SER A 621 -46.85 -15.82 10.32
CA SER A 621 -47.42 -15.49 9.01
C SER A 621 -48.69 -14.66 9.16
N ASP A 622 -49.59 -15.01 10.08
CA ASP A 622 -50.81 -14.25 10.36
C ASP A 622 -50.50 -12.94 11.07
N ARG A 623 -49.51 -12.87 11.97
CA ARG A 623 -49.03 -11.57 12.50
C ARG A 623 -48.39 -10.72 11.41
N GLN A 624 -47.62 -11.29 10.49
CA GLN A 624 -47.11 -10.55 9.32
C GLN A 624 -48.24 -10.11 8.40
N ARG A 625 -49.29 -10.92 8.22
CA ARG A 625 -50.46 -10.57 7.41
C ARG A 625 -51.30 -9.48 8.07
N ILE A 626 -51.51 -9.54 9.38
CA ILE A 626 -52.19 -8.50 10.17
C ILE A 626 -51.37 -7.21 10.15
N LEU A 627 -50.05 -7.26 10.36
CA LEU A 627 -49.18 -6.08 10.24
C LEU A 627 -49.15 -5.52 8.82
N ALA A 628 -49.29 -6.36 7.78
CA ALA A 628 -49.43 -5.92 6.40
C ALA A 628 -50.83 -5.33 6.10
N GLU A 629 -51.90 -5.89 6.66
CA GLU A 629 -53.27 -5.34 6.58
C GLU A 629 -53.39 -4.03 7.37
N GLU A 630 -52.73 -3.89 8.53
CA GLU A 630 -52.60 -2.65 9.29
C GLU A 630 -51.71 -1.62 8.60
N ALA A 631 -50.58 -2.03 8.00
CA ALA A 631 -49.75 -1.14 7.19
C ALA A 631 -50.48 -0.66 5.93
N LEU A 632 -51.25 -1.53 5.28
CA LEU A 632 -52.09 -1.19 4.13
C LEU A 632 -53.26 -0.28 4.55
N SER A 633 -53.93 -0.57 5.67
CA SER A 633 -54.97 0.27 6.26
C SER A 633 -54.44 1.63 6.70
N SER A 634 -53.22 1.69 7.24
CA SER A 634 -52.51 2.92 7.59
C SER A 634 -52.07 3.70 6.34
N ALA A 635 -51.63 3.02 5.28
CA ALA A 635 -51.27 3.65 3.99
C ALA A 635 -52.51 4.20 3.26
N VAL A 636 -53.60 3.43 3.19
CA VAL A 636 -54.90 3.87 2.66
C VAL A 636 -55.50 4.97 3.54
N GLY A 637 -55.39 4.85 4.86
CA GLY A 637 -55.80 5.86 5.83
C GLY A 637 -55.02 7.17 5.67
N ARG A 638 -53.70 7.10 5.44
CA ARG A 638 -52.87 8.27 5.09
C ARG A 638 -53.23 8.84 3.72
N ALA A 639 -53.48 8.01 2.70
CA ALA A 639 -53.89 8.47 1.38
C ALA A 639 -55.27 9.16 1.40
N LEU A 640 -56.22 8.63 2.19
CA LEU A 640 -57.53 9.24 2.41
C LEU A 640 -57.43 10.49 3.27
N LEU A 641 -56.63 10.49 4.34
CA LEU A 641 -56.37 11.68 5.16
C LEU A 641 -55.69 12.78 4.35
N GLU A 642 -54.76 12.45 3.46
CA GLU A 642 -54.09 13.44 2.62
C GLU A 642 -55.03 13.94 1.52
N ALA A 643 -55.84 13.07 0.88
CA ALA A 643 -56.90 13.50 -0.04
C ALA A 643 -57.95 14.41 0.63
N ASP A 644 -58.30 14.14 1.89
CA ASP A 644 -59.26 14.91 2.69
C ASP A 644 -58.63 16.19 3.28
N ARG A 645 -57.32 16.19 3.54
CA ARG A 645 -56.51 17.37 3.88
C ARG A 645 -56.36 18.28 2.67
N THR A 646 -56.10 17.75 1.49
CA THR A 646 -56.11 18.49 0.22
C THR A 646 -57.49 19.12 -0.01
N ARG A 647 -58.59 18.38 0.16
CA ARG A 647 -59.95 18.94 0.07
C ARG A 647 -60.25 20.02 1.12
N ARG A 648 -59.80 19.86 2.37
CA ARG A 648 -59.94 20.91 3.41
C ARG A 648 -59.12 22.16 3.08
N VAL A 649 -57.87 22.01 2.64
CA VAL A 649 -57.03 23.15 2.23
C VAL A 649 -57.66 23.89 1.04
N PHE A 650 -58.28 23.20 0.08
CA PHE A 650 -59.05 23.86 -0.98
C PHE A 650 -60.37 24.49 -0.53
N ARG A 651 -60.96 24.07 0.58
CA ARG A 651 -62.22 24.64 1.10
C ARG A 651 -62.01 25.86 1.99
N ASP A 652 -60.90 25.89 2.72
CA ASP A 652 -60.62 26.92 3.73
C ASP A 652 -59.56 27.95 3.24
N ALA A 653 -59.03 27.81 2.02
CA ALA A 653 -58.14 28.79 1.39
C ALA A 653 -58.91 30.07 0.98
N GLY A 654 -58.82 31.09 1.83
CA GLY A 654 -59.39 32.41 1.56
C GLY A 654 -58.84 33.05 0.28
N VAL A 655 -59.75 33.53 -0.55
CA VAL A 655 -59.47 34.36 -1.73
C VAL A 655 -59.36 35.81 -1.29
N THR A 656 -58.22 36.45 -1.52
CA THR A 656 -58.03 37.90 -1.28
C THR A 656 -57.87 38.61 -2.61
N VAL A 657 -58.69 39.63 -2.84
CA VAL A 657 -58.60 40.51 -4.01
C VAL A 657 -57.82 41.75 -3.62
N ASP A 658 -56.75 42.06 -4.35
CA ASP A 658 -56.03 43.33 -4.16
C ASP A 658 -56.93 44.49 -4.63
N PRO A 659 -57.29 45.44 -3.74
CA PRO A 659 -58.26 46.49 -4.06
C PRO A 659 -57.77 47.55 -5.07
N VAL A 660 -56.49 47.55 -5.45
CA VAL A 660 -55.95 48.51 -6.44
C VAL A 660 -55.74 47.87 -7.81
N SER A 661 -55.32 46.61 -7.87
CA SER A 661 -55.07 45.89 -9.13
C SER A 661 -56.24 45.02 -9.61
N GLY A 662 -57.17 44.66 -8.72
CA GLY A 662 -58.27 43.74 -9.00
C GLY A 662 -57.84 42.27 -9.12
N GLU A 663 -56.57 41.95 -8.87
CA GLU A 663 -56.04 40.60 -9.00
C GLU A 663 -56.50 39.71 -7.84
N VAL A 664 -56.95 38.49 -8.18
CA VAL A 664 -57.58 37.54 -7.26
C VAL A 664 -56.55 36.51 -6.84
N ARG A 665 -56.05 36.58 -5.60
CA ARG A 665 -54.97 35.72 -5.09
C ARG A 665 -55.46 34.73 -4.04
N LEU A 666 -54.82 33.56 -3.99
CA LEU A 666 -55.16 32.44 -3.11
C LEU A 666 -54.06 32.24 -2.06
N TRP A 667 -54.34 32.66 -0.82
CA TRP A 667 -53.33 32.84 0.26
C TRP A 667 -52.41 31.63 0.48
N ALA A 668 -52.93 30.41 0.32
CA ALA A 668 -52.19 29.17 0.56
C ALA A 668 -50.97 28.99 -0.35
N LEU A 669 -50.99 29.53 -1.57
CA LEU A 669 -49.90 29.40 -2.54
C LEU A 669 -48.75 30.38 -2.25
N ASP A 670 -49.06 31.64 -1.94
CA ASP A 670 -48.05 32.65 -1.62
C ASP A 670 -47.29 32.29 -0.33
N GLN A 671 -47.99 31.80 0.71
CA GLN A 671 -47.32 31.37 1.95
C GLN A 671 -46.37 30.17 1.76
N THR A 672 -46.63 29.29 0.79
CA THR A 672 -45.66 28.24 0.41
C THR A 672 -44.50 28.80 -0.41
N ARG A 673 -44.76 29.77 -1.29
CA ARG A 673 -43.73 30.41 -2.13
C ARG A 673 -42.74 31.21 -1.28
N ASP A 674 -43.24 31.96 -0.30
CA ASP A 674 -42.42 32.69 0.67
C ASP A 674 -41.64 31.74 1.59
N ARG A 675 -42.21 30.60 2.00
CA ARG A 675 -41.47 29.62 2.81
C ARG A 675 -40.35 28.95 2.02
N VAL A 676 -40.56 28.62 0.75
CA VAL A 676 -39.50 28.06 -0.12
C VAL A 676 -38.42 29.11 -0.38
N SER A 677 -38.80 30.34 -0.73
CA SER A 677 -37.88 31.46 -0.97
C SER A 677 -37.03 31.79 0.27
N ASN A 678 -37.63 31.82 1.47
CA ASN A 678 -36.87 32.04 2.72
C ASN A 678 -35.96 30.86 3.09
N VAL A 679 -36.32 29.62 2.73
CA VAL A 679 -35.43 28.46 2.90
C VAL A 679 -34.27 28.51 1.91
N GLU A 680 -34.49 28.88 0.64
CA GLU A 680 -33.41 29.10 -0.33
C GLU A 680 -32.49 30.24 0.09
N LEU A 681 -33.03 31.38 0.55
CA LEU A 681 -32.24 32.49 1.10
C LEU A 681 -31.43 32.06 2.33
N GLY A 682 -32.02 31.28 3.23
CA GLY A 682 -31.33 30.73 4.40
C GLY A 682 -30.21 29.75 4.02
N LEU A 683 -30.46 28.85 3.05
CA LEU A 683 -29.47 27.90 2.55
C LEU A 683 -28.33 28.61 1.82
N ASN A 684 -28.64 29.59 0.96
CA ASN A 684 -27.65 30.39 0.25
C ASN A 684 -26.83 31.29 1.19
N ALA A 685 -27.45 31.87 2.23
CA ALA A 685 -26.73 32.62 3.26
C ALA A 685 -25.81 31.71 4.10
N ALA A 686 -26.25 30.49 4.44
CA ALA A 686 -25.42 29.49 5.11
C ALA A 686 -24.26 29.01 4.22
N LEU A 687 -24.52 28.76 2.94
CA LEU A 687 -23.51 28.34 1.96
C LEU A 687 -22.49 29.47 1.70
N ALA A 688 -22.94 30.73 1.67
CA ALA A 688 -22.06 31.90 1.62
C ALA A 688 -21.23 32.08 2.91
N GLN A 689 -21.80 31.86 4.11
CA GLN A 689 -21.07 31.86 5.38
C GLN A 689 -20.02 30.75 5.45
N ILE A 690 -20.35 29.55 4.95
CA ILE A 690 -19.42 28.42 4.87
C ILE A 690 -18.30 28.71 3.86
N SER A 691 -18.61 29.30 2.70
CA SER A 691 -17.62 29.70 1.69
C SER A 691 -16.70 30.84 2.18
N LEU A 692 -17.23 31.84 2.89
CA LEU A 692 -16.42 32.90 3.53
C LEU A 692 -15.47 32.37 4.62
N ARG A 693 -15.86 31.29 5.33
CA ARG A 693 -15.01 30.64 6.34
C ARG A 693 -14.08 29.56 5.79
N ALA A 694 -14.25 29.15 4.52
CA ALA A 694 -13.49 28.08 3.89
C ALA A 694 -12.64 28.54 2.68
N THR A 695 -12.50 29.84 2.47
CA THR A 695 -11.61 30.37 1.41
C THR A 695 -10.26 30.79 1.96
N THR A 696 -9.24 30.28 1.28
CA THR A 696 -7.79 30.39 1.51
C THR A 696 -7.23 31.80 1.74
N SER A 697 -8.02 32.87 1.56
CA SER A 697 -7.55 34.26 1.75
C SER A 697 -7.11 34.55 3.18
N TYR A 698 -7.89 34.15 4.20
CA TYR A 698 -7.51 34.38 5.61
C TYR A 698 -6.25 33.60 6.01
N VAL A 699 -6.13 32.35 5.53
CA VAL A 699 -4.97 31.49 5.79
C VAL A 699 -3.74 32.00 5.03
N ASN A 700 -3.89 32.41 3.77
CA ASN A 700 -2.78 32.93 2.96
C ASN A 700 -2.35 34.33 3.42
N GLN A 701 -3.24 35.18 3.92
CA GLN A 701 -2.88 36.46 4.54
C GLN A 701 -2.11 36.23 5.84
N ALA A 702 -2.60 35.33 6.72
CA ALA A 702 -1.88 34.98 7.95
C ALA A 702 -0.51 34.34 7.69
N ILE A 703 -0.36 33.55 6.60
CA ILE A 703 0.93 33.00 6.17
C ILE A 703 1.83 34.10 5.57
N ALA A 704 1.30 35.01 4.74
CA ALA A 704 2.08 36.09 4.14
C ALA A 704 2.58 37.11 5.17
N GLU A 705 1.76 37.46 6.16
CA GLU A 705 2.16 38.33 7.28
C GLU A 705 3.15 37.65 8.25
N ALA A 706 3.19 36.32 8.29
CA ALA A 706 4.10 35.56 9.16
C ALA A 706 5.44 35.14 8.52
N VAL A 707 5.57 35.20 7.19
CA VAL A 707 6.70 34.60 6.44
C VAL A 707 7.54 35.63 5.65
N ILE A 708 7.13 36.90 5.56
CA ILE A 708 7.83 37.93 4.77
C ILE A 708 8.40 39.04 5.67
N ASP A 709 9.71 39.29 5.54
CA ASP A 709 10.44 40.42 6.16
C ASP A 709 9.82 41.77 5.71
N PRO A 710 9.46 42.71 6.62
CA PRO A 710 8.72 43.94 6.31
C PRO A 710 9.31 44.86 5.22
N GLY A 711 10.54 44.64 4.75
CA GLY A 711 11.21 45.46 3.75
C GLY A 711 10.76 45.28 2.28
N GLN A 712 10.07 44.19 1.91
CA GLN A 712 9.83 43.84 0.49
C GLN A 712 8.36 43.87 0.02
N ILE A 713 7.41 44.24 0.89
CA ILE A 713 5.97 44.14 0.60
C ILE A 713 5.46 45.20 -0.40
N ALA A 714 6.21 46.28 -0.62
CA ALA A 714 5.74 47.45 -1.39
C ALA A 714 5.51 47.20 -2.90
N GLU A 715 6.30 46.34 -3.56
CA GLU A 715 6.26 46.19 -5.02
C GLU A 715 5.27 45.11 -5.52
N LEU A 716 4.77 44.24 -4.63
CA LEU A 716 3.83 43.17 -5.00
C LEU A 716 2.34 43.60 -4.91
N GLY A 717 2.03 44.68 -4.19
CA GLY A 717 0.65 45.14 -3.99
C GLY A 717 -0.10 45.55 -5.26
N GLU A 718 0.59 46.14 -6.25
CA GLU A 718 -0.01 46.48 -7.55
C GLU A 718 -0.35 45.23 -8.39
N ILE A 719 0.43 44.14 -8.25
CA ILE A 719 0.19 42.92 -9.02
C ILE A 719 -1.05 42.20 -8.49
N PHE A 720 -1.21 42.09 -7.16
CA PHE A 720 -2.41 41.52 -6.56
C PHE A 720 -3.67 42.32 -6.89
N THR A 721 -3.65 43.64 -6.76
CA THR A 721 -4.81 44.49 -7.11
C THR A 721 -5.20 44.39 -8.58
N ARG A 722 -4.23 44.27 -9.50
CA ARG A 722 -4.51 44.06 -10.93
C ARG A 722 -5.00 42.66 -11.27
N LEU A 723 -4.55 41.62 -10.56
CA LEU A 723 -5.03 40.24 -10.75
C LEU A 723 -6.49 40.11 -10.30
N THR A 724 -6.81 40.58 -9.08
CA THR A 724 -8.18 40.55 -8.56
C THR A 724 -9.14 41.37 -9.43
N ALA A 725 -8.70 42.51 -9.97
CA ALA A 725 -9.51 43.29 -10.92
C ALA A 725 -9.77 42.57 -12.26
N ALA A 726 -8.82 41.75 -12.74
CA ALA A 726 -8.98 40.97 -13.96
C ALA A 726 -9.91 39.75 -13.76
N GLU A 727 -9.83 39.10 -12.60
CA GLU A 727 -10.72 37.98 -12.22
C GLU A 727 -12.18 38.47 -12.08
N ILE A 728 -12.41 39.58 -11.37
CA ILE A 728 -13.73 40.23 -11.26
C ILE A 728 -14.31 40.58 -12.65
N ALA A 729 -13.48 41.04 -13.59
CA ALA A 729 -13.92 41.38 -14.95
C ALA A 729 -14.30 40.15 -15.79
N LEU A 730 -13.60 39.02 -15.62
CA LEU A 730 -13.90 37.75 -16.31
C LEU A 730 -15.20 37.12 -15.79
N ASP A 731 -15.40 37.08 -14.48
CA ASP A 731 -16.65 36.56 -13.88
C ASP A 731 -17.86 37.44 -14.25
N GLY A 732 -17.69 38.76 -14.28
CA GLY A 732 -18.72 39.69 -14.75
C GLY A 732 -19.11 39.47 -16.22
N LEU A 733 -18.16 39.13 -17.09
CA LEU A 733 -18.42 38.75 -18.48
C LEU A 733 -19.11 37.39 -18.59
N GLY A 734 -18.71 36.41 -17.78
CA GLY A 734 -19.36 35.09 -17.71
C GLY A 734 -20.83 35.20 -17.30
N ALA A 735 -21.12 35.96 -16.25
CA ALA A 735 -22.48 36.23 -15.78
C ALA A 735 -23.34 36.96 -16.84
N ALA A 736 -22.77 37.94 -17.54
CA ALA A 736 -23.46 38.68 -18.60
C ALA A 736 -23.78 37.81 -19.84
N ILE A 737 -22.93 36.82 -20.15
CA ILE A 737 -23.17 35.86 -21.23
C ILE A 737 -24.28 34.88 -20.86
N ALA A 738 -24.30 34.36 -19.64
CA ALA A 738 -25.38 33.49 -19.14
C ALA A 738 -26.74 34.21 -19.17
N LEU A 739 -26.83 35.43 -18.61
CA LEU A 739 -28.09 36.18 -18.56
C LEU A 739 -28.67 36.53 -19.94
N LYS A 740 -27.81 36.73 -20.97
CA LYS A 740 -28.27 37.00 -22.33
C LYS A 740 -28.81 35.76 -23.06
N ALA A 741 -28.36 34.56 -22.70
CA ALA A 741 -28.87 33.33 -23.29
C ALA A 741 -30.32 33.06 -22.87
N ASP A 742 -30.62 33.19 -21.58
CA ASP A 742 -31.96 32.94 -21.02
C ASP A 742 -32.98 34.03 -21.36
N ALA A 743 -32.57 35.29 -21.53
CA ALA A 743 -33.49 36.38 -21.86
C ALA A 743 -34.19 36.18 -23.22
N THR A 744 -33.48 35.66 -24.22
CA THR A 744 -34.04 35.45 -25.58
C THR A 744 -35.06 34.32 -25.66
N THR A 745 -34.86 33.23 -24.93
CA THR A 745 -35.80 32.09 -24.89
C THR A 745 -37.07 32.44 -24.10
N VAL A 746 -36.92 33.11 -22.96
CA VAL A 746 -38.06 33.53 -22.11
C VAL A 746 -38.94 34.56 -22.83
N THR A 747 -38.37 35.51 -23.57
CA THR A 747 -39.16 36.53 -24.31
C THR A 747 -39.99 35.90 -25.44
N GLY A 748 -39.45 34.89 -26.14
CA GLY A 748 -40.19 34.15 -27.15
C GLY A 748 -41.35 33.33 -26.57
N LEU A 749 -41.13 32.71 -25.40
CA LEU A 749 -42.15 31.89 -24.73
C LEU A 749 -43.30 32.76 -24.21
N ALA A 750 -43.00 33.92 -23.60
CA ALA A 750 -44.00 34.88 -23.13
C ALA A 750 -44.96 35.36 -24.24
N GLY A 751 -44.44 35.60 -25.45
CA GLY A 751 -45.25 35.97 -26.62
C GLY A 751 -46.28 34.90 -26.99
N THR A 752 -45.89 33.62 -26.95
CA THR A 752 -46.80 32.50 -27.26
C THR A 752 -47.89 32.28 -26.20
N VAL A 753 -47.55 32.42 -24.91
CA VAL A 753 -48.50 32.27 -23.81
C VAL A 753 -49.56 33.39 -23.82
N THR A 754 -49.16 34.62 -24.17
CA THR A 754 -50.07 35.77 -24.21
C THR A 754 -51.17 35.61 -25.27
N THR A 755 -50.83 35.09 -26.46
CA THR A 755 -51.83 34.82 -27.52
C THR A 755 -52.79 33.70 -27.11
N VAL A 756 -52.28 32.62 -26.53
CA VAL A 756 -53.11 31.48 -26.08
C VAL A 756 -54.07 31.89 -24.96
N ALA A 757 -53.67 32.79 -24.06
CA ALA A 757 -54.55 33.31 -23.02
C ALA A 757 -55.72 34.13 -23.61
N ALA A 758 -55.44 35.00 -24.58
CA ALA A 758 -56.47 35.80 -25.26
C ALA A 758 -57.51 34.94 -26.00
N ASP A 759 -57.07 33.87 -26.67
CA ASP A 759 -57.96 32.90 -27.33
C ASP A 759 -58.83 32.14 -26.30
N LEU A 760 -58.30 31.84 -25.12
CA LEU A 760 -59.02 31.13 -24.06
C LEU A 760 -60.12 31.98 -23.41
N ASP A 761 -59.84 33.25 -23.14
CA ASP A 761 -60.79 34.20 -22.54
C ASP A 761 -61.97 34.49 -23.48
N ALA A 762 -61.70 34.62 -24.78
CA ALA A 762 -62.75 34.76 -25.80
C ALA A 762 -63.70 33.55 -25.81
N LEU A 763 -63.15 32.33 -25.69
CA LEU A 763 -63.92 31.09 -25.64
C LEU A 763 -64.74 30.96 -24.34
N ALA A 764 -64.18 31.39 -23.20
CA ALA A 764 -64.86 31.37 -21.91
C ALA A 764 -66.07 32.32 -21.86
N GLY A 765 -65.96 33.51 -22.47
CA GLY A 765 -67.06 34.48 -22.60
C GLY A 765 -68.27 33.93 -23.37
N GLU A 766 -68.02 33.15 -24.43
CA GLU A 766 -69.10 32.57 -25.25
C GLU A 766 -69.89 31.46 -24.52
N VAL A 767 -69.23 30.75 -23.60
CA VAL A 767 -69.84 29.64 -22.82
C VAL A 767 -70.69 30.19 -21.66
N ALA A 768 -70.23 31.24 -20.95
CA ALA A 768 -70.94 31.81 -19.81
C ALA A 768 -72.29 32.46 -20.19
N LEU A 769 -72.38 33.06 -21.38
CA LEU A 769 -73.58 33.73 -21.89
C LEU A 769 -74.70 32.76 -22.33
N LYS A 770 -74.37 31.53 -22.72
CA LYS A 770 -75.37 30.50 -23.11
C LYS A 770 -75.97 29.73 -21.92
N ALA A 771 -75.32 29.73 -20.76
CA ALA A 771 -75.72 28.90 -19.62
C ALA A 771 -76.69 29.57 -18.63
N SER A 772 -76.82 30.90 -18.64
CA SER A 772 -77.38 31.68 -17.51
C SER A 772 -78.80 32.25 -17.72
N SER A 773 -79.34 32.24 -18.94
CA SER A 773 -80.59 32.96 -19.27
C SER A 773 -81.84 32.09 -19.48
N ALA A 774 -81.70 30.76 -19.64
CA ALA A 774 -82.80 29.88 -20.04
C ALA A 774 -83.65 29.33 -18.88
N THR A 775 -83.12 29.25 -17.66
CA THR A 775 -83.74 28.50 -16.55
C THR A 775 -84.37 29.38 -15.45
N VAL A 776 -83.93 30.63 -15.29
CA VAL A 776 -84.38 31.51 -14.19
C VAL A 776 -85.74 32.18 -14.50
N THR A 777 -85.97 32.57 -15.76
CA THR A 777 -87.17 33.33 -16.21
C THR A 777 -88.49 32.54 -16.09
N ALA A 778 -88.44 31.21 -16.07
CA ALA A 778 -89.61 30.33 -16.10
C ALA A 778 -90.23 30.01 -14.72
N LEU A 779 -89.52 30.28 -13.62
CA LEU A 779 -90.04 30.07 -12.26
C LEU A 779 -90.72 31.33 -11.70
N ASP A 780 -90.17 32.51 -11.99
CA ASP A 780 -90.66 33.79 -11.46
C ASP A 780 -92.11 34.09 -11.91
N THR A 781 -92.45 33.74 -13.16
CA THR A 781 -93.80 33.89 -13.72
C THR A 781 -94.87 33.00 -13.07
N ARG A 782 -94.49 31.95 -12.34
CA ARG A 782 -95.46 31.02 -11.72
C ARG A 782 -95.85 31.43 -10.31
N LEU A 783 -94.97 32.10 -9.56
CA LEU A 783 -95.24 32.49 -8.18
C LEU A 783 -96.21 33.69 -8.12
N SER A 784 -95.98 34.70 -8.96
CA SER A 784 -96.80 35.92 -9.04
C SER A 784 -98.29 35.63 -9.34
N ASN A 785 -98.59 34.59 -10.14
CA ASN A 785 -99.96 34.22 -10.48
C ASN A 785 -100.75 33.57 -9.33
N VAL A 786 -100.08 33.05 -8.30
CA VAL A 786 -100.76 32.42 -7.14
C VAL A 786 -101.18 33.49 -6.12
N GLU A 787 -100.32 34.49 -5.86
CA GLU A 787 -100.57 35.55 -4.87
C GLU A 787 -101.74 36.47 -5.27
N VAL A 788 -101.97 36.65 -6.57
CA VAL A 788 -103.11 37.42 -7.10
C VAL A 788 -104.48 36.76 -6.82
N THR A 789 -104.54 35.43 -6.69
CA THR A 789 -105.83 34.70 -6.56
C THR A 789 -106.37 34.59 -5.14
N ILE A 790 -105.55 34.81 -4.11
CA ILE A 790 -105.96 34.74 -2.70
C ILE A 790 -106.35 36.12 -2.14
N THR A 791 -106.05 37.21 -2.88
CA THR A 791 -106.36 38.59 -2.47
C THR A 791 -107.73 39.08 -2.99
N ALA A 792 -108.65 38.16 -3.31
CA ALA A 792 -109.98 38.45 -3.83
C ALA A 792 -111.09 37.85 -2.94
N ILE A 793 -112.05 38.70 -2.53
CA ILE A 793 -113.23 38.38 -1.71
C ILE A 793 -112.84 37.97 -0.26
N GLY A 794 -112.85 38.86 0.74
CA GLY A 794 -113.70 40.04 0.90
C GLY A 794 -114.98 39.68 1.66
N ASN A 795 -114.96 39.96 2.97
CA ASN A 795 -115.93 40.82 3.69
C ASN A 795 -117.34 40.92 3.06
N VAL A 796 -118.44 40.82 3.82
CA VAL A 796 -118.95 42.01 4.52
C VAL A 796 -119.84 41.66 5.72
N SER A 797 -119.59 42.41 6.78
CA SER A 797 -120.40 42.65 7.98
C SER A 797 -121.92 42.77 7.80
N SER A 798 -122.64 42.64 8.93
CA SER A 798 -124.04 43.00 9.17
C SER A 798 -125.17 42.12 8.62
N VAL A 799 -125.54 41.11 9.41
CA VAL A 799 -126.93 41.05 9.93
C VAL A 799 -126.87 41.00 11.46
N ARG A 800 -126.65 42.17 12.07
CA ARG A 800 -126.91 42.36 13.50
C ARG A 800 -128.44 42.38 13.66
N THR A 801 -128.98 41.46 14.48
CA THR A 801 -130.40 41.38 14.91
C THR A 801 -131.34 40.39 14.17
N GLU A 802 -130.94 39.12 14.00
CA GLU A 802 -131.90 37.98 14.10
C GLU A 802 -131.56 37.00 15.23
N LEU A 803 -131.08 37.59 16.33
CA LEU A 803 -131.17 37.01 17.65
C LEU A 803 -132.66 36.83 18.02
N ARG A 804 -133.28 35.66 17.73
CA ARG A 804 -134.31 35.03 18.59
C ARG A 804 -134.86 33.64 18.18
N GLN A 805 -134.68 33.13 16.95
CA GLN A 805 -135.54 32.02 16.46
C GLN A 805 -134.89 30.68 16.04
N ALA A 806 -133.65 30.38 16.42
CA ALA A 806 -133.02 29.06 16.19
C ALA A 806 -132.62 28.33 17.50
N ARG A 807 -133.55 28.24 18.46
CA ARG A 807 -133.33 27.65 19.80
C ARG A 807 -133.80 26.19 19.93
N TYR A 808 -133.51 25.30 18.97
CA TYR A 808 -133.90 23.88 19.07
C TYR A 808 -132.93 22.82 18.52
N GLU A 809 -131.71 23.18 18.10
CA GLU A 809 -130.71 22.22 17.57
C GLU A 809 -129.41 22.17 18.43
N SER A 810 -129.51 22.51 19.71
CA SER A 810 -128.34 22.77 20.58
C SER A 810 -127.70 21.54 21.25
N ASP A 811 -128.38 20.39 21.30
CA ASP A 811 -128.00 19.32 22.25
C ASP A 811 -127.14 18.19 21.66
N THR A 812 -127.06 18.04 20.34
CA THR A 812 -126.24 16.99 19.69
C THR A 812 -124.77 17.38 19.48
N ASN A 813 -124.45 18.68 19.40
CA ASN A 813 -123.08 19.14 19.12
C ASN A 813 -122.15 19.17 20.34
N ALA A 814 -122.68 19.27 21.56
CA ALA A 814 -121.87 19.35 22.78
C ALA A 814 -121.05 18.06 23.06
N ALA A 815 -121.60 16.88 22.74
CA ALA A 815 -120.98 15.59 23.06
C ALA A 815 -119.75 15.25 22.19
N ASN A 816 -119.68 15.77 20.96
CA ASN A 816 -118.56 15.51 20.05
C ASN A 816 -117.37 16.44 20.31
N LEU A 817 -117.66 17.68 20.70
CA LEU A 817 -116.64 18.70 20.97
C LEU A 817 -115.82 18.36 22.24
N ILE A 818 -116.46 17.77 23.26
CA ILE A 818 -115.78 17.30 24.48
C ILE A 818 -114.86 16.09 24.21
N ARG A 819 -115.22 15.16 23.31
CA ARG A 819 -114.33 14.06 22.92
C ARG A 819 -113.09 14.56 22.18
N SER A 820 -113.28 15.44 21.19
CA SER A 820 -112.20 16.04 20.41
C SER A 820 -111.18 16.75 21.30
N LEU A 821 -111.64 17.56 22.27
CA LEU A 821 -110.75 18.25 23.22
C LEU A 821 -109.99 17.29 24.14
N LEU A 822 -110.62 16.22 24.62
CA LEU A 822 -109.97 15.22 25.48
C LEU A 822 -108.90 14.40 24.73
N GLU A 823 -109.13 14.12 23.44
CA GLU A 823 -108.19 13.41 22.58
C GLU A 823 -107.02 14.31 22.16
N GLY A 824 -107.28 15.59 21.87
CA GLY A 824 -106.25 16.60 21.67
C GLY A 824 -105.34 16.81 22.87
N ASP A 825 -105.89 16.83 24.09
CA ASP A 825 -105.09 16.97 25.33
C ASP A 825 -104.25 15.71 25.62
N LYS A 826 -104.78 14.50 25.35
CA LYS A 826 -103.97 13.27 25.41
C LYS A 826 -102.78 13.31 24.45
N ASN A 827 -103.00 13.72 23.20
CA ASN A 827 -101.93 13.84 22.21
C ASN A 827 -100.90 14.92 22.59
N ARG A 828 -101.35 16.04 23.17
CA ARG A 828 -100.46 17.10 23.68
C ARG A 828 -99.59 16.61 24.83
N ARG A 829 -100.14 15.85 25.78
CA ARG A 829 -99.37 15.24 26.89
C ARG A 829 -98.37 14.21 26.37
N GLY A 830 -98.77 13.35 25.43
CA GLY A 830 -97.87 12.39 24.78
C GLY A 830 -96.68 13.06 24.07
N ALA A 831 -96.93 14.11 23.30
CA ALA A 831 -95.88 14.88 22.62
C ALA A 831 -94.91 15.56 23.61
N LEU A 832 -95.42 16.09 24.73
CA LEU A 832 -94.58 16.67 25.79
C LEU A 832 -93.71 15.62 26.48
N THR A 833 -94.24 14.41 26.72
CA THR A 833 -93.45 13.30 27.28
C THR A 833 -92.35 12.84 26.32
N ALA A 834 -92.67 12.65 25.04
CA ALA A 834 -91.68 12.27 24.03
C ALA A 834 -90.57 13.33 23.86
N LEU A 835 -90.92 14.62 23.88
CA LEU A 835 -89.95 15.72 23.85
C LEU A 835 -89.07 15.77 25.11
N ALA A 836 -89.59 15.38 26.27
CA ALA A 836 -88.81 15.29 27.51
C ALA A 836 -87.81 14.13 27.45
N THR A 837 -88.22 12.94 26.99
CA THR A 837 -87.33 11.79 26.80
C THR A 837 -86.22 12.09 25.79
N ALA A 838 -86.57 12.63 24.62
CA ALA A 838 -85.58 13.00 23.60
C ALA A 838 -84.56 14.04 24.11
N ARG A 839 -84.97 14.97 24.99
CA ARG A 839 -84.05 15.91 25.63
C ARG A 839 -83.12 15.24 26.65
N GLN A 840 -83.60 14.25 27.41
CA GLN A 840 -82.77 13.49 28.35
C GLN A 840 -81.72 12.64 27.61
N GLU A 841 -82.12 11.93 26.55
CA GLU A 841 -81.19 11.15 25.71
C GLU A 841 -80.13 12.03 25.05
N LEU A 842 -80.50 13.21 24.55
CA LEU A 842 -79.59 14.12 23.87
C LEU A 842 -78.60 14.78 24.85
N VAL A 843 -79.01 15.07 26.09
CA VAL A 843 -78.11 15.53 27.16
C VAL A 843 -77.15 14.42 27.61
N ALA A 844 -77.62 13.17 27.72
CA ALA A 844 -76.76 12.03 28.04
C ALA A 844 -75.68 11.83 26.97
N LYS A 845 -76.08 11.80 25.68
CA LYS A 845 -75.19 11.74 24.53
C LYS A 845 -74.11 12.82 24.54
N ILE A 846 -74.51 14.08 24.74
CA ILE A 846 -73.57 15.22 24.79
C ILE A 846 -72.56 15.06 25.92
N ASN A 847 -73.00 14.63 27.12
CA ASN A 847 -72.11 14.44 28.26
C ASN A 847 -71.13 13.27 28.03
N ASP A 848 -71.60 12.16 27.46
CA ASP A 848 -70.76 11.01 27.11
C ASP A 848 -69.69 11.41 26.07
N ASP A 849 -70.09 12.09 24.99
CA ASP A 849 -69.18 12.55 23.94
C ASP A 849 -68.14 13.56 24.47
N LEU A 850 -68.55 14.51 25.33
CA LEU A 850 -67.63 15.44 26.02
C LEU A 850 -66.67 14.72 26.97
N SER A 851 -67.12 13.66 27.64
CA SER A 851 -66.26 12.86 28.52
C SER A 851 -65.22 12.06 27.74
N ALA A 852 -65.59 11.52 26.58
CA ALA A 852 -64.70 10.82 25.66
C ALA A 852 -63.67 11.78 25.04
N GLU A 853 -64.09 12.98 24.63
CA GLU A 853 -63.17 14.00 24.12
C GLU A 853 -62.20 14.48 25.21
N ALA A 854 -62.67 14.68 26.44
CA ALA A 854 -61.81 15.04 27.57
C ALA A 854 -60.77 13.94 27.87
N ALA A 855 -61.17 12.66 27.83
CA ALA A 855 -60.25 11.53 27.99
C ALA A 855 -59.21 11.45 26.86
N GLN A 856 -59.60 11.70 25.61
CA GLN A 856 -58.67 11.75 24.47
C GLN A 856 -57.70 12.94 24.57
N ARG A 857 -58.17 14.13 24.97
CA ARG A 857 -57.32 15.31 25.20
C ARG A 857 -56.33 15.07 26.34
N LEU A 858 -56.75 14.40 27.42
CA LEU A 858 -55.87 14.00 28.52
C LEU A 858 -54.80 12.99 28.04
N ALA A 859 -55.20 11.96 27.28
CA ALA A 859 -54.27 10.98 26.72
C ALA A 859 -53.26 11.61 25.74
N LEU A 860 -53.69 12.60 24.95
CA LEU A 860 -52.79 13.37 24.09
C LEU A 860 -51.82 14.23 24.91
N ALA A 861 -52.30 14.92 25.96
CA ALA A 861 -51.45 15.71 26.85
C ALA A 861 -50.37 14.85 27.54
N VAL A 862 -50.71 13.64 28.00
CA VAL A 862 -49.75 12.68 28.56
C VAL A 862 -48.71 12.24 27.52
N ARG A 863 -49.13 11.97 26.27
CA ARG A 863 -48.19 11.63 25.18
C ARG A 863 -47.26 12.79 24.80
N VAL A 864 -47.77 14.02 24.77
CA VAL A 864 -46.96 15.22 24.51
C VAL A 864 -45.94 15.43 25.64
N ALA A 865 -46.35 15.32 26.91
CA ALA A 865 -45.44 15.43 28.05
C ALA A 865 -44.37 14.32 28.06
N ALA A 866 -44.72 13.10 27.67
CA ALA A 866 -43.75 12.01 27.53
C ALA A 866 -42.74 12.26 26.39
N ASN A 867 -43.20 12.80 25.24
CA ASN A 867 -42.32 13.18 24.14
C ASN A 867 -41.40 14.35 24.51
N GLU A 868 -41.92 15.34 25.24
CA GLU A 868 -41.15 16.50 25.73
C GLU A 868 -40.06 16.06 26.73
N ALA A 869 -40.38 15.16 27.65
CA ALA A 869 -39.40 14.54 28.54
C ALA A 869 -38.33 13.73 27.76
N GLY A 870 -38.73 12.98 26.73
CA GLY A 870 -37.83 12.26 25.84
C GLY A 870 -36.86 13.18 25.09
N LEU A 871 -37.34 14.30 24.55
CA LEU A 871 -36.53 15.30 23.86
C LEU A 871 -35.52 15.98 24.80
N ILE A 872 -35.92 16.29 26.05
CA ILE A 872 -35.02 16.85 27.07
C ILE A 872 -33.93 15.83 27.42
N ALA A 873 -34.28 14.55 27.59
CA ALA A 873 -33.31 13.49 27.85
C ALA A 873 -32.31 13.32 26.68
N GLU A 874 -32.78 13.36 25.43
CA GLU A 874 -31.92 13.30 24.25
C GLU A 874 -30.98 14.51 24.16
N GLN A 875 -31.46 15.72 24.45
CA GLN A 875 -30.63 16.93 24.48
C GLN A 875 -29.51 16.84 25.54
N ILE A 876 -29.81 16.31 26.73
CA ILE A 876 -28.81 16.11 27.80
C ILE A 876 -27.77 15.06 27.37
N ILE A 877 -28.20 13.95 26.75
CA ILE A 877 -27.29 12.90 26.25
C ILE A 877 -26.36 13.46 25.16
N ARG A 878 -26.90 14.21 24.18
CA ARG A 878 -26.11 14.86 23.13
C ARG A 878 -25.09 15.85 23.72
N ALA A 879 -25.51 16.75 24.61
CA ALA A 879 -24.61 17.70 25.26
C ALA A 879 -23.50 17.02 26.08
N THR A 880 -23.81 15.87 26.71
CA THR A 880 -22.83 15.05 27.44
C THR A 880 -21.83 14.39 26.50
N ALA A 881 -22.29 13.87 25.35
CA ALA A 881 -21.43 13.29 24.31
C ALA A 881 -20.52 14.34 23.65
N ASP A 882 -21.05 15.55 23.38
CA ASP A 882 -20.27 16.67 22.85
C ASP A 882 -19.19 17.12 23.84
N SER A 883 -19.52 17.17 25.14
CA SER A 883 -18.56 17.47 26.21
C SER A 883 -17.46 16.41 26.32
N ALA A 884 -17.80 15.13 26.28
CA ALA A 884 -16.84 14.03 26.27
C ALA A 884 -15.92 14.09 25.03
N THR A 885 -16.49 14.38 23.85
CA THR A 885 -15.74 14.54 22.60
C THR A 885 -14.76 15.71 22.67
N SER A 886 -15.20 16.85 23.23
CA SER A 886 -14.34 18.03 23.45
C SER A 886 -13.18 17.73 24.42
N ALA A 887 -13.45 17.00 25.51
CA ALA A 887 -12.42 16.54 26.43
C ALA A 887 -11.41 15.60 25.76
N SER A 888 -11.87 14.65 24.94
CA SER A 888 -11.00 13.78 24.14
C SER A 888 -10.15 14.56 23.14
N LEU A 889 -10.69 15.60 22.50
CA LEU A 889 -9.95 16.47 21.58
C LEU A 889 -8.89 17.29 22.30
N THR A 890 -9.18 17.80 23.51
CA THR A 890 -8.20 18.52 24.35
C THR A 890 -7.08 17.57 24.78
N ALA A 891 -7.40 16.35 25.21
CA ALA A 891 -6.40 15.33 25.56
C ALA A 891 -5.52 14.95 24.36
N LEU A 892 -6.12 14.72 23.18
CA LEU A 892 -5.38 14.43 21.95
C LEU A 892 -4.46 15.60 21.55
N THR A 893 -4.92 16.84 21.70
CA THR A 893 -4.10 18.04 21.44
C THR A 893 -2.88 18.09 22.35
N ALA A 894 -3.03 17.74 23.63
CA ALA A 894 -1.92 17.67 24.58
C ALA A 894 -0.93 16.54 24.23
N THR A 895 -1.42 15.35 23.84
CA THR A 895 -0.57 14.23 23.38
C THR A 895 0.21 14.60 22.12
N VAL A 896 -0.43 15.26 21.13
CA VAL A 896 0.24 15.73 19.90
C VAL A 896 1.30 16.78 20.23
N ALA A 897 1.03 17.70 21.16
CA ALA A 897 2.04 18.66 21.62
C ALA A 897 3.24 17.96 22.29
N GLY A 898 3.00 16.96 23.15
CA GLY A 898 4.06 16.14 23.74
C GLY A 898 4.92 15.42 22.69
N LEU A 899 4.27 14.71 21.75
CA LEU A 899 4.96 14.01 20.66
C LEU A 899 5.75 14.96 19.76
N SER A 900 5.28 16.19 19.52
CA SER A 900 6.04 17.19 18.77
C SER A 900 7.31 17.64 19.49
N ALA A 901 7.25 17.85 20.81
CA ALA A 901 8.42 18.20 21.62
C ALA A 901 9.44 17.05 21.73
N GLU A 902 8.97 15.81 21.83
CA GLU A 902 9.83 14.61 21.78
C GLU A 902 10.50 14.45 20.42
N LEU A 903 9.77 14.68 19.33
CA LEU A 903 10.30 14.66 17.97
C LEU A 903 11.36 15.74 17.75
N ASP A 904 11.11 16.98 18.19
CA ASP A 904 12.08 18.08 18.08
C ASP A 904 13.36 17.79 18.89
N ALA A 905 13.23 17.19 20.08
CA ALA A 905 14.37 16.74 20.87
C ALA A 905 15.17 15.62 20.18
N ALA A 906 14.49 14.63 19.61
CA ALA A 906 15.12 13.53 18.87
C ALA A 906 15.83 14.03 17.60
N VAL A 907 15.19 14.93 16.83
CA VAL A 907 15.80 15.58 15.66
C VAL A 907 17.04 16.38 16.07
N THR A 908 17.00 17.11 17.18
CA THR A 908 18.15 17.88 17.70
C THR A 908 19.32 16.95 18.05
N GLN A 909 19.07 15.83 18.75
CA GLN A 909 20.10 14.84 19.07
C GLN A 909 20.71 14.20 17.80
N LEU A 910 19.87 13.88 16.82
CA LEU A 910 20.31 13.26 15.57
C LEU A 910 21.13 14.24 14.71
N LEU A 911 20.79 15.54 14.71
CA LEU A 911 21.60 16.59 14.11
C LEU A 911 22.97 16.75 14.77
N SER A 912 23.07 16.69 16.10
CA SER A 912 24.38 16.70 16.79
C SER A 912 25.21 15.46 16.44
N ALA A 913 24.61 14.27 16.41
CA ALA A 913 25.32 13.04 16.05
C ALA A 913 25.87 13.08 14.61
N ILE A 914 25.10 13.62 13.65
CA ILE A 914 25.57 13.81 12.27
C ILE A 914 26.73 14.82 12.20
N ALA A 915 26.69 15.89 12.99
CA ALA A 915 27.77 16.89 13.04
C ALA A 915 29.08 16.30 13.60
N ASP A 916 28.98 15.49 14.66
CA ASP A 916 30.11 14.78 15.27
C ASP A 916 30.70 13.73 14.32
N GLU A 917 29.87 12.91 13.66
CA GLU A 917 30.32 11.95 12.65
C GLU A 917 30.99 12.65 11.46
N THR A 918 30.42 13.76 10.99
CA THR A 918 30.99 14.56 9.88
C THR A 918 32.36 15.11 10.25
N SER A 919 32.53 15.60 11.48
CA SER A 919 33.81 16.09 11.98
C SER A 919 34.84 14.96 12.12
N ALA A 920 34.45 13.83 12.71
CA ALA A 920 35.31 12.66 12.86
C ALA A 920 35.76 12.09 11.51
N ARG A 921 34.85 11.98 10.54
CA ARG A 921 35.15 11.51 9.19
C ARG A 921 36.04 12.48 8.41
N SER A 922 35.86 13.79 8.61
CA SER A 922 36.73 14.81 8.02
C SER A 922 38.16 14.73 8.58
N ALA A 923 38.32 14.53 9.89
CA ALA A 923 39.62 14.31 10.52
C ALA A 923 40.30 13.02 10.02
N ALA A 924 39.54 11.93 9.86
CA ALA A 924 40.05 10.68 9.30
C ALA A 924 40.50 10.83 7.84
N LEU A 925 39.76 11.58 7.01
CA LEU A 925 40.14 11.89 5.63
C LEU A 925 41.43 12.73 5.57
N LEU A 926 41.55 13.76 6.40
CA LEU A 926 42.78 14.57 6.48
C LEU A 926 44.01 13.73 6.88
N SER A 927 43.84 12.82 7.85
CA SER A 927 44.91 11.88 8.25
C SER A 927 45.28 10.91 7.13
N LEU A 928 44.31 10.43 6.35
CA LEU A 928 44.55 9.56 5.20
C LEU A 928 45.28 10.29 4.07
N THR A 929 44.87 11.53 3.75
CA THR A 929 45.56 12.38 2.76
C THR A 929 47.02 12.59 3.16
N ALA A 930 47.30 12.97 4.41
CA ALA A 930 48.66 13.17 4.89
C ALA A 930 49.53 11.89 4.81
N SER A 931 48.92 10.71 5.05
CA SER A 931 49.60 9.41 4.88
C SER A 931 49.93 9.10 3.41
N ILE A 932 48.99 9.38 2.51
CA ILE A 932 49.18 9.18 1.06
C ILE A 932 50.25 10.15 0.52
N ASP A 933 50.21 11.43 0.90
CA ASP A 933 51.22 12.42 0.50
C ASP A 933 52.62 12.03 1.00
N GLY A 934 52.72 11.46 2.21
CA GLY A 934 53.97 10.88 2.73
C GLY A 934 54.49 9.73 1.88
N GLN A 935 53.63 8.76 1.54
CA GLN A 935 54.00 7.64 0.66
C GLN A 935 54.38 8.07 -0.76
N ILE A 936 53.73 9.11 -1.29
CA ILE A 936 54.10 9.71 -2.59
C ILE A 936 55.51 10.32 -2.48
N GLY A 937 55.80 11.07 -1.41
CA GLY A 937 57.14 11.64 -1.19
C GLY A 937 58.25 10.57 -1.06
N GLU A 938 57.97 9.46 -0.38
CA GLU A 938 58.89 8.31 -0.31
C GLU A 938 59.12 7.66 -1.69
N LEU A 939 58.06 7.50 -2.49
CA LEU A 939 58.16 6.98 -3.85
C LEU A 939 58.90 7.92 -4.80
N GLU A 940 58.69 9.23 -4.71
CA GLU A 940 59.39 10.24 -5.50
C GLU A 940 60.89 10.26 -5.15
N ALA A 941 61.25 10.18 -3.87
CA ALA A 941 62.64 10.07 -3.43
C ALA A 941 63.30 8.77 -3.92
N GLY A 942 62.58 7.64 -3.85
CA GLY A 942 63.06 6.36 -4.39
C GLY A 942 63.25 6.38 -5.92
N LEU A 943 62.35 7.04 -6.65
CA LEU A 943 62.45 7.21 -8.10
C LEU A 943 63.63 8.10 -8.49
N ALA A 944 63.89 9.18 -7.74
CA ALA A 944 65.04 10.05 -7.94
C ALA A 944 66.37 9.28 -7.74
N SER A 945 66.48 8.52 -6.66
CA SER A 945 67.67 7.68 -6.39
C SER A 945 67.87 6.61 -7.47
N LEU A 946 66.79 5.97 -7.96
CA LEU A 946 66.88 5.02 -9.06
C LEU A 946 67.30 5.69 -10.37
N SER A 947 66.82 6.91 -10.65
CA SER A 947 67.22 7.68 -11.83
C SER A 947 68.71 8.06 -11.78
N GLU A 948 69.23 8.44 -10.62
CA GLU A 948 70.65 8.73 -10.42
C GLU A 948 71.51 7.47 -10.65
N ALA A 949 71.12 6.34 -10.05
CA ALA A 949 71.79 5.05 -10.26
C ALA A 949 71.80 4.58 -11.73
N ILE A 950 70.74 4.84 -12.50
CA ILE A 950 70.68 4.55 -13.95
C ILE A 950 71.62 5.47 -14.74
N VAL A 951 71.71 6.76 -14.37
CA VAL A 951 72.66 7.70 -14.99
C VAL A 951 74.10 7.27 -14.71
N ASP A 952 74.41 6.87 -13.48
CA ASP A 952 75.73 6.36 -13.09
C ASP A 952 76.10 5.06 -13.83
N GLU A 953 75.18 4.08 -13.92
CA GLU A 953 75.41 2.85 -14.68
C GLU A 953 75.62 3.13 -16.17
N THR A 954 74.84 4.06 -16.73
CA THR A 954 74.99 4.51 -18.13
C THR A 954 76.32 5.21 -18.35
N GLY A 955 76.76 6.05 -17.42
CA GLY A 955 78.06 6.72 -17.45
C GLY A 955 79.22 5.71 -17.38
N ALA A 956 79.18 4.78 -16.43
CA ALA A 956 80.17 3.72 -16.27
C ALA A 956 80.25 2.82 -17.51
N ARG A 957 79.11 2.43 -18.07
CA ARG A 957 79.02 1.66 -19.32
C ARG A 957 79.60 2.44 -20.51
N THR A 958 79.33 3.74 -20.60
CA THR A 958 79.88 4.61 -21.65
C THR A 958 81.41 4.71 -21.54
N ALA A 959 81.94 4.89 -20.33
CA ALA A 959 83.39 4.90 -20.08
C ALA A 959 84.07 3.55 -20.42
N ALA A 960 83.41 2.43 -20.09
CA ALA A 960 83.89 1.09 -20.44
C ALA A 960 83.91 0.87 -21.97
N ILE A 961 82.88 1.33 -22.70
CA ILE A 961 82.84 1.29 -24.17
C ILE A 961 83.95 2.16 -24.76
N ALA A 962 84.17 3.37 -24.25
CA ALA A 962 85.25 4.25 -24.72
C ALA A 962 86.64 3.60 -24.51
N THR A 963 86.85 2.95 -23.37
CA THR A 963 88.09 2.21 -23.07
C THR A 963 88.26 0.99 -23.99
N LEU A 964 87.17 0.27 -24.29
CA LEU A 964 87.20 -0.85 -25.22
C LEU A 964 87.53 -0.38 -26.64
N ASN A 965 86.88 0.69 -27.13
CA ASN A 965 87.13 1.27 -28.44
C ASN A 965 88.58 1.78 -28.56
N ALA A 966 89.13 2.41 -27.53
CA ALA A 966 90.54 2.81 -27.51
C ALA A 966 91.47 1.59 -27.64
N ARG A 967 91.21 0.51 -26.89
CA ARG A 967 91.98 -0.74 -27.00
C ARG A 967 91.85 -1.40 -28.37
N VAL A 968 90.64 -1.40 -28.96
CA VAL A 968 90.41 -1.92 -30.32
C VAL A 968 91.20 -1.10 -31.33
N GLY A 969 91.14 0.24 -31.28
CA GLY A 969 91.92 1.11 -32.15
C GLY A 969 93.44 0.92 -32.00
N THR A 970 93.95 0.69 -30.79
CA THR A 970 95.36 0.31 -30.57
C THR A 970 95.68 -1.05 -31.22
N VAL A 971 94.80 -2.04 -31.12
CA VAL A 971 94.99 -3.37 -31.72
C VAL A 971 94.91 -3.31 -33.25
N GLU A 972 93.98 -2.54 -33.82
CA GLU A 972 93.86 -2.29 -35.26
C GLU A 972 95.12 -1.58 -35.80
N ALA A 973 95.62 -0.56 -35.10
CA ALA A 973 96.87 0.12 -35.45
C ALA A 973 98.12 -0.78 -35.32
N SER A 974 98.09 -1.77 -34.41
CA SER A 974 99.22 -2.68 -34.18
C SER A 974 99.35 -3.81 -35.20
N ILE A 975 98.37 -4.00 -36.11
CA ILE A 975 98.33 -5.15 -37.03
C ILE A 975 98.18 -4.66 -38.48
N THR A 976 99.32 -4.43 -39.13
CA THR A 976 99.41 -4.36 -40.60
C THR A 976 100.15 -5.61 -41.12
N GLU A 977 99.40 -6.62 -41.58
CA GLU A 977 100.00 -7.76 -42.29
C GLU A 977 100.20 -7.38 -43.76
N ILE A 978 101.44 -7.19 -44.19
CA ILE A 978 101.77 -6.88 -45.59
C ILE A 978 101.88 -8.19 -46.37
N SER A 979 100.91 -8.42 -47.27
CA SER A 979 100.88 -9.55 -48.20
C SER A 979 100.40 -9.09 -49.58
N GLU A 980 101.26 -8.39 -50.31
CA GLU A 980 101.02 -8.00 -51.71
C GLU A 980 101.97 -8.74 -52.66
N VAL A 981 101.41 -9.21 -53.79
CA VAL A 981 102.19 -9.60 -54.96
C VAL A 981 102.17 -8.44 -55.93
N ALA A 982 103.19 -7.59 -55.85
CA ALA A 982 103.33 -6.45 -56.75
C ALA A 982 104.09 -6.87 -58.01
N VAL A 983 103.51 -6.64 -59.19
CA VAL A 983 104.23 -6.80 -60.46
C VAL A 983 104.99 -5.51 -60.74
N SER A 984 106.32 -5.60 -60.84
CA SER A 984 107.17 -4.45 -61.15
C SER A 984 107.06 -4.06 -62.63
N ALA A 985 107.48 -2.84 -62.98
CA ALA A 985 107.41 -2.31 -64.36
C ALA A 985 108.22 -3.13 -65.39
N ASN A 986 109.10 -4.01 -64.92
CA ASN A 986 109.90 -4.96 -65.68
C ASN A 986 109.31 -6.39 -65.73
N GLY A 987 108.08 -6.60 -65.25
CA GLY A 987 107.28 -7.80 -65.50
C GLY A 987 107.55 -9.00 -64.60
N ILE A 988 108.35 -8.83 -63.53
CA ILE A 988 108.63 -9.90 -62.56
C ILE A 988 107.72 -9.72 -61.34
N ALA A 989 107.16 -10.82 -60.84
CA ALA A 989 106.28 -10.82 -59.67
C ALA A 989 107.12 -10.77 -58.38
N LYS A 990 107.00 -9.67 -57.63
CA LYS A 990 107.69 -9.49 -56.35
C LYS A 990 106.81 -9.98 -55.21
N ALA A 991 107.31 -10.94 -54.43
CA ALA A 991 106.66 -11.39 -53.20
C ALA A 991 107.23 -10.60 -52.01
N VAL A 992 106.37 -9.87 -51.31
CA VAL A 992 106.72 -9.18 -50.07
C VAL A 992 105.89 -9.77 -48.94
N LYS A 993 106.56 -10.24 -47.89
CA LYS A 993 105.91 -10.62 -46.63
C LYS A 993 106.66 -10.00 -45.45
N GLY A 994 105.91 -9.42 -44.51
CA GLY A 994 106.49 -8.81 -43.34
C GLY A 994 105.45 -8.41 -42.30
N VAL A 995 105.94 -8.12 -41.10
CA VAL A 995 105.19 -7.52 -40.00
C VAL A 995 105.94 -6.26 -39.61
N LEU A 996 105.23 -5.14 -39.57
CA LEU A 996 105.80 -3.83 -39.25
C LEU A 996 104.92 -3.17 -38.19
N ILE A 997 105.51 -2.93 -37.03
CA ILE A 997 104.88 -2.24 -35.90
C ILE A 997 105.53 -0.85 -35.83
N ASP A 998 104.71 0.19 -35.92
CA ASP A 998 105.13 1.58 -35.72
C ASP A 998 104.30 2.18 -34.58
N VAL A 999 104.96 2.58 -33.51
CA VAL A 999 104.36 3.23 -32.34
C VAL A 999 105.31 4.35 -31.92
N ASP A 1000 104.81 5.58 -31.84
CA ASP A 1000 105.56 6.78 -31.39
C ASP A 1000 106.90 7.02 -32.14
N ASN A 1001 106.92 6.77 -33.46
CA ASN A 1001 108.10 6.80 -34.33
C ASN A 1001 109.18 5.75 -33.99
N LYS A 1002 108.81 4.68 -33.27
CA LYS A 1002 109.66 3.51 -33.03
C LYS A 1002 109.20 2.39 -33.95
N ILE A 1003 110.03 2.07 -34.93
CA ILE A 1003 109.77 1.01 -35.89
C ILE A 1003 110.35 -0.28 -35.33
N SER A 1004 109.54 -1.34 -35.29
CA SER A 1004 110.00 -2.70 -35.01
C SER A 1004 109.31 -3.67 -35.96
N GLY A 1005 110.09 -4.40 -36.76
CA GLY A 1005 109.54 -5.32 -37.72
C GLY A 1005 110.58 -6.02 -38.58
N TRP A 1006 110.07 -6.92 -39.43
CA TRP A 1006 110.86 -7.59 -40.45
C TRP A 1006 110.12 -7.57 -41.78
N ARG A 1007 110.88 -7.48 -42.87
CA ARG A 1007 110.39 -7.52 -44.24
C ARG A 1007 111.28 -8.47 -45.04
N SER A 1008 110.70 -9.55 -45.54
CA SER A 1008 111.34 -10.39 -46.53
C SER A 1008 110.86 -10.00 -47.92
N GLU A 1009 111.81 -9.80 -48.82
CA GLU A 1009 111.54 -9.58 -50.25
C GLU A 1009 112.25 -10.64 -51.08
N ASN A 1010 111.56 -11.11 -52.11
CA ASN A 1010 112.14 -11.97 -53.15
C ASN A 1010 111.57 -11.54 -54.51
N ASP A 1011 112.47 -11.17 -55.42
CA ASP A 1011 112.16 -10.78 -56.80
C ASP A 1011 112.67 -11.80 -57.84
N GLY A 1012 113.20 -12.95 -57.40
CA GLY A 1012 113.69 -14.04 -58.25
C GLY A 1012 115.20 -14.00 -58.49
N ASP A 1013 115.85 -12.83 -58.41
CA ASP A 1013 117.30 -12.68 -58.60
C ASP A 1013 118.04 -12.46 -57.27
N VAL A 1014 117.43 -11.76 -56.30
CA VAL A 1014 117.98 -11.54 -54.96
C VAL A 1014 116.90 -11.76 -53.89
N SER A 1015 117.26 -12.39 -52.78
CA SER A 1015 116.42 -12.45 -51.58
C SER A 1015 117.03 -11.60 -50.48
N ILE A 1016 116.23 -10.70 -49.89
CA ILE A 1016 116.65 -9.79 -48.83
C ILE A 1016 115.74 -9.98 -47.62
N PHE A 1017 116.33 -10.00 -46.43
CA PHE A 1017 115.63 -10.02 -45.14
C PHE A 1017 116.03 -8.78 -44.33
N ASP A 1018 115.21 -7.74 -44.44
CA ASP A 1018 115.38 -6.50 -43.68
C ASP A 1018 114.80 -6.69 -42.27
N ILE A 1019 115.63 -6.54 -41.24
CA ILE A 1019 115.17 -6.26 -39.88
C ILE A 1019 115.18 -4.74 -39.70
N ARG A 1020 114.03 -4.15 -39.37
CA ARG A 1020 113.91 -2.70 -39.11
C ARG A 1020 113.59 -2.53 -37.64
N ALA A 1021 114.59 -2.06 -36.89
CA ALA A 1021 114.49 -1.78 -35.48
C ALA A 1021 115.38 -0.59 -35.13
N ASP A 1022 114.91 0.33 -34.28
CA ASP A 1022 115.73 1.38 -33.67
C ASP A 1022 116.93 0.81 -32.88
N LYS A 1023 116.76 -0.41 -32.34
CA LYS A 1023 117.77 -1.16 -31.59
C LYS A 1023 117.53 -2.66 -31.80
N LEU A 1024 118.55 -3.39 -32.27
CA LEU A 1024 118.51 -4.84 -32.51
C LEU A 1024 119.62 -5.52 -31.70
N ARG A 1025 119.26 -6.39 -30.74
CA ARG A 1025 120.23 -7.16 -29.94
C ARG A 1025 120.12 -8.66 -30.20
N VAL A 1026 121.26 -9.31 -30.35
CA VAL A 1026 121.42 -10.77 -30.43
C VAL A 1026 122.34 -11.20 -29.28
N SER A 1027 121.85 -12.01 -28.34
CA SER A 1027 122.60 -12.37 -27.13
C SER A 1027 122.22 -13.75 -26.62
N ASN A 1028 123.15 -14.47 -25.98
CA ASN A 1028 122.87 -15.78 -25.37
C ASN A 1028 122.14 -15.69 -24.01
N GLY A 1029 121.94 -14.48 -23.47
CA GLY A 1029 121.21 -14.23 -22.23
C GLY A 1029 122.07 -14.28 -20.95
N ASP A 1030 123.37 -14.55 -21.10
CA ASP A 1030 124.39 -14.59 -20.06
C ASP A 1030 125.14 -13.25 -19.88
N GLY A 1031 124.96 -12.30 -20.79
CA GLY A 1031 125.67 -11.03 -20.87
C GLY A 1031 126.23 -10.81 -22.27
N THR A 1032 126.83 -11.88 -22.82
CA THR A 1032 127.44 -11.91 -24.14
C THR A 1032 126.42 -11.61 -25.24
N GLY A 1033 126.80 -10.76 -26.18
CA GLY A 1033 125.95 -10.47 -27.33
C GLY A 1033 126.41 -9.29 -28.15
N THR A 1034 125.71 -9.11 -29.27
CA THR A 1034 125.91 -8.02 -30.21
C THR A 1034 124.65 -7.17 -30.31
N GLU A 1035 124.81 -5.85 -30.35
CA GLU A 1035 123.72 -4.89 -30.46
C GLU A 1035 123.98 -3.89 -31.59
N PHE A 1036 123.00 -3.70 -32.46
CA PHE A 1036 122.96 -2.61 -33.41
C PHE A 1036 122.10 -1.48 -32.86
N VAL A 1037 122.68 -0.30 -32.69
CA VAL A 1037 122.00 0.94 -32.25
C VAL A 1037 122.72 2.15 -32.86
N ASP A 1038 121.98 3.22 -33.16
CA ASP A 1038 122.50 4.47 -33.76
C ASP A 1038 123.43 4.25 -34.98
N GLY A 1039 123.10 3.24 -35.80
CA GLY A 1039 123.84 2.92 -37.02
C GLY A 1039 125.14 2.14 -36.82
N THR A 1040 125.46 1.69 -35.60
CA THR A 1040 126.74 1.02 -35.26
C THR A 1040 126.48 -0.36 -34.64
N TRP A 1041 127.18 -1.40 -35.11
CA TRP A 1041 127.19 -2.71 -34.45
C TRP A 1041 128.19 -2.71 -33.28
N LYS A 1042 127.74 -3.10 -32.10
CA LYS A 1042 128.52 -3.15 -30.86
C LYS A 1042 128.55 -4.58 -30.34
N VAL A 1043 129.71 -5.06 -29.89
CA VAL A 1043 129.89 -6.39 -29.31
C VAL A 1043 130.23 -6.22 -27.83
N PHE A 1044 129.57 -7.01 -26.98
CA PHE A 1044 129.77 -7.02 -25.53
C PHE A 1044 130.26 -8.39 -25.07
N ASP A 1045 131.16 -8.38 -24.10
CA ASP A 1045 131.66 -9.60 -23.44
C ASP A 1045 130.75 -10.08 -22.30
N ASP A 1046 131.23 -11.12 -21.61
CA ASP A 1046 130.58 -11.82 -20.50
C ASP A 1046 130.29 -10.90 -19.31
N ASP A 1047 131.09 -9.85 -19.10
CA ASP A 1047 130.91 -8.85 -18.03
C ASP A 1047 129.99 -7.68 -18.47
N GLY A 1048 129.65 -7.62 -19.77
CA GLY A 1048 128.76 -6.61 -20.37
C GLY A 1048 129.49 -5.35 -20.85
N ASP A 1049 130.83 -5.37 -20.90
CA ASP A 1049 131.63 -4.25 -21.39
C ASP A 1049 131.76 -4.28 -22.92
N LEU A 1050 131.86 -3.09 -23.52
CA LEU A 1050 131.97 -2.92 -24.97
C LEU A 1050 133.36 -3.35 -25.46
N THR A 1051 133.45 -4.49 -26.13
CA THR A 1051 134.72 -5.03 -26.66
C THR A 1051 135.01 -4.58 -28.08
N VAL A 1052 134.01 -4.44 -28.95
CA VAL A 1052 134.21 -4.06 -30.37
C VAL A 1052 133.07 -3.18 -30.89
N GLU A 1053 133.40 -2.09 -31.59
CA GLU A 1053 132.48 -1.38 -32.48
C GLU A 1053 132.79 -1.73 -33.94
N ILE A 1054 131.87 -2.42 -34.62
CA ILE A 1054 132.00 -2.90 -36.00
C ILE A 1054 131.31 -1.92 -36.95
N GLY A 1055 131.94 -0.75 -37.11
CA GLY A 1055 131.62 0.22 -38.16
C GLY A 1055 130.28 0.94 -38.02
N ARG A 1056 130.18 2.10 -38.69
CA ARG A 1056 128.97 2.92 -38.76
C ARG A 1056 128.40 2.86 -40.17
N LEU A 1057 127.13 2.47 -40.29
CA LEU A 1057 126.32 2.66 -41.50
C LEU A 1057 126.13 4.17 -41.74
N VAL A 1058 126.42 4.61 -42.96
CA VAL A 1058 126.31 6.00 -43.44
C VAL A 1058 125.16 6.09 -44.43
#